data_AF-A0A5M9JDX0-F1
#
_entry.id   AF-A0A5M9JDX0-F1
#
_cell.length_a   1.000
_cell.length_b   1.000
_cell.length_c   1.000
_cell.angle_alpha   90.00
_cell.angle_beta   90.00
_cell.angle_gamma   90.00
#
_symmetry.space_group_name_H-M   'P 1'
#
loop_
_entity.id
_entity.type
_entity.pdbx_description
1 polymer ?
#
loop_
_entity_poly.entity_id
_entity_poly.type
_entity_poly.pdbx_seq_one_letter_code
_entity_poly.pdbx_strand_id
1 'polypeptide(L)'
;MSSSFVVVICHGSYHTPEPYQPFRDALKASGIESYCPQLPSSDLTKMNVGDIANPNYDLDIPSDGKDVLLLGHSSGGFTATASAIPEFQAKSRKERGLSGGIIGIFYACGFLIPVGESVHSFFQPKDGSPPVVPPYCKFHKHGFHGVASAVEGAKYFFNGLDEAQAKHYESTLTASPVFQTVLHNDAYSALPSTYLVTEDDLALPAAYQEGMIALQNSRPEVNIGVLKCPSGHSPHLTWIEGLVSEVQKFGKALLFLLAIDCRVINAASLPRRTQPEATGYKNQAICRCLPGYDCWPVPEVWANFNQSLGGKLIATKPLASSCHLDPFETYNEENCASIQAKWSLAETHLKSSSSIMSPFFANYSCDPFSPKSSRCILGTYVQYAVNASGASDYQKTIEFVRKHNIRLTIRNTGHDYYGKATGAGAVAIWTQHLKSIEILNYKSNYYTGKAIKVGAGVSVIEALTAANAQGLVIVGGNDGTVGLAGGYTQGGGHGQLVSRYGLAADQVLEWEVVTANGDVVVASPVENQDLYWALSGGGGGTYGVVLSMTSRAHPDEQTAAANLTFTNAGISQDAFFEVIETFIGTLPTLVDAGAVSVWLMTNSSFAMTPASGIGLDSSVLNDIMRPTIMKLKENHVNYTYFVGDFPTFLDAF
;
A
#
# COMPACT_ATOMS: atom_id res chain seq x y z
N MET A 1 12.88 -35.17 18.03
CA MET A 1 12.73 -34.61 16.67
C MET A 1 13.06 -33.14 16.78
N SER A 2 14.12 -32.67 16.11
CA SER A 2 14.51 -31.26 16.09
C SER A 2 13.31 -30.43 15.62
N SER A 3 12.97 -29.36 16.34
CA SER A 3 12.02 -28.38 15.80
C SER A 3 12.60 -27.77 14.52
N SER A 4 11.74 -27.46 13.56
CA SER A 4 12.12 -26.91 12.24
C SER A 4 12.19 -25.39 12.21
N PHE A 5 12.07 -24.72 13.37
CA PHE A 5 12.15 -23.27 13.51
C PHE A 5 12.95 -22.85 14.76
N VAL A 6 13.47 -21.63 14.76
CA VAL A 6 14.18 -21.01 15.88
C VAL A 6 13.40 -19.82 16.44
N VAL A 7 13.57 -19.53 17.73
CA VAL A 7 12.95 -18.37 18.38
C VAL A 7 13.98 -17.28 18.62
N VAL A 8 13.72 -16.07 18.12
CA VAL A 8 14.53 -14.88 18.43
C VAL A 8 13.73 -13.97 19.34
N ILE A 9 14.23 -13.77 20.56
CA ILE A 9 13.56 -13.01 21.61
C ILE A 9 14.02 -11.55 21.55
N CYS A 10 13.11 -10.67 21.16
CA CYS A 10 13.24 -9.23 21.29
C CYS A 10 12.74 -8.81 22.68
N HIS A 11 13.67 -8.60 23.60
CA HIS A 11 13.35 -8.26 24.98
C HIS A 11 12.84 -6.82 25.15
N GLY A 12 12.14 -6.59 26.26
CA GLY A 12 11.59 -5.28 26.61
C GLY A 12 12.65 -4.23 26.95
N SER A 13 12.23 -2.97 27.00
CA SER A 13 13.04 -1.84 27.48
C SER A 13 13.57 -2.19 28.87
N TYR A 14 14.78 -1.73 29.16
CA TYR A 14 15.48 -1.95 30.44
C TYR A 14 15.94 -3.39 30.69
N HIS A 15 15.35 -4.40 30.05
CA HIS A 15 15.75 -5.79 30.28
C HIS A 15 17.09 -6.12 29.61
N THR A 16 17.75 -7.14 30.13
CA THR A 16 18.88 -7.85 29.51
C THR A 16 18.42 -9.26 29.11
N PRO A 17 19.27 -10.07 28.44
CA PRO A 17 18.96 -11.48 28.17
C PRO A 17 18.81 -12.36 29.42
N GLU A 18 19.35 -11.96 30.57
CA GLU A 18 19.40 -12.79 31.79
C GLU A 18 18.01 -13.21 32.30
N PRO A 19 17.01 -12.30 32.46
CA PRO A 19 15.63 -12.67 32.78
C PRO A 19 15.00 -13.73 31.85
N TYR A 20 15.45 -13.85 30.60
CA TYR A 20 14.86 -14.79 29.63
C TYR A 20 15.54 -16.16 29.65
N GLN A 21 16.63 -16.32 30.40
CA GLN A 21 17.40 -17.57 30.41
C GLN A 21 16.55 -18.79 30.83
N PRO A 22 15.70 -18.73 31.88
CA PRO A 22 14.84 -19.86 32.24
C PRO A 22 13.89 -20.29 31.11
N PHE A 23 13.31 -19.33 30.41
CA PHE A 23 12.46 -19.61 29.24
C PHE A 23 13.25 -20.20 28.07
N ARG A 24 14.46 -19.71 27.80
CA ARG A 24 15.35 -20.27 26.76
C ARG A 24 15.74 -21.71 27.07
N ASP A 25 16.01 -22.02 28.33
CA ASP A 25 16.32 -23.39 28.76
C ASP A 25 15.11 -24.31 28.59
N ALA A 26 13.90 -23.84 28.90
CA ALA A 26 12.66 -24.59 28.67
C ALA A 26 12.34 -24.79 27.17
N LEU A 27 12.57 -23.79 26.32
CA LEU A 27 12.51 -23.93 24.86
C LEU A 27 13.49 -24.99 24.36
N LYS A 28 14.75 -24.94 24.84
CA LYS A 28 15.80 -25.90 24.49
C LYS A 28 15.45 -27.32 24.93
N ALA A 29 14.90 -27.48 26.14
CA ALA A 29 14.38 -28.76 26.63
C ALA A 29 13.24 -29.31 25.75
N SER A 30 12.44 -28.42 25.16
CA SER A 30 11.38 -28.74 24.19
C SER A 30 11.89 -28.92 22.75
N GLY A 31 13.20 -28.88 22.54
CA GLY A 31 13.85 -29.05 21.23
C GLY A 31 13.77 -27.82 20.32
N ILE A 32 13.51 -26.64 20.87
CA ILE A 32 13.46 -25.35 20.18
C ILE A 32 14.71 -24.55 20.50
N GLU A 33 15.50 -24.23 19.48
CA GLU A 33 16.65 -23.36 19.61
C GLU A 33 16.20 -21.91 19.78
N SER A 34 16.86 -21.17 20.68
CA SER A 34 16.46 -19.80 20.99
C SER A 34 17.64 -18.85 21.24
N TYR A 35 17.47 -17.62 20.76
CA TYR A 35 18.44 -16.53 20.85
C TYR A 35 17.79 -15.33 21.54
N CYS A 36 18.52 -14.69 22.45
CA CYS A 36 18.12 -13.44 23.07
C CYS A 36 19.32 -12.49 23.03
N PRO A 37 19.47 -11.72 21.95
CA PRO A 37 20.59 -10.79 21.83
C PRO A 37 20.44 -9.63 22.82
N GLN A 38 21.57 -9.11 23.30
CA GLN A 38 21.60 -7.89 24.12
C GLN A 38 21.35 -6.67 23.22
N LEU A 39 20.31 -5.88 23.49
CA LEU A 39 19.99 -4.68 22.70
C LEU A 39 19.41 -3.54 23.56
N PRO A 40 19.69 -2.26 23.27
CA PRO A 40 18.75 -1.20 23.62
C PRO A 40 17.60 -1.32 22.62
N SER A 41 16.45 -1.85 23.05
CA SER A 41 15.29 -2.06 22.15
C SER A 41 14.74 -0.76 21.52
N SER A 42 15.30 0.41 21.86
CA SER A 42 14.82 1.76 21.58
C SER A 42 15.34 2.47 20.32
N ASP A 43 16.37 1.92 19.66
CA ASP A 43 16.96 2.53 18.46
C ASP A 43 17.32 1.44 17.42
N LEU A 44 16.46 1.32 16.40
CA LEU A 44 16.62 0.33 15.34
C LEU A 44 17.81 0.62 14.42
N THR A 45 18.41 1.81 14.47
CA THR A 45 19.69 2.05 13.78
C THR A 45 20.84 1.22 14.38
N LYS A 46 20.60 0.56 15.52
CA LYS A 46 21.58 -0.22 16.29
C LYS A 46 21.20 -1.69 16.44
N MET A 47 20.08 -2.14 15.85
CA MET A 47 19.72 -3.54 15.87
C MET A 47 20.29 -4.24 14.64
N ASN A 48 21.42 -4.94 14.83
CA ASN A 48 22.04 -5.67 13.76
C ASN A 48 21.55 -7.12 13.68
N VAL A 49 20.43 -7.35 13.02
CA VAL A 49 20.07 -8.69 12.54
C VAL A 49 20.66 -8.91 11.14
N GLY A 50 21.99 -9.06 11.03
CA GLY A 50 22.64 -9.65 9.85
C GLY A 50 23.45 -8.74 8.92
N ASP A 51 23.97 -7.65 9.47
CA ASP A 51 25.01 -6.70 9.04
C ASP A 51 24.92 -5.94 7.69
N ILE A 52 25.02 -4.59 7.76
CA ILE A 52 25.41 -3.76 6.59
C ILE A 52 26.48 -2.68 6.89
N ALA A 53 27.36 -2.88 7.89
CA ALA A 53 28.77 -2.45 7.87
C ALA A 53 29.65 -3.07 8.99
N ASN A 54 29.03 -3.55 10.08
CA ASN A 54 29.42 -4.55 11.11
C ASN A 54 29.31 -4.13 12.58
N PRO A 55 28.09 -4.15 13.18
CA PRO A 55 27.99 -4.21 14.65
C PRO A 55 27.55 -5.59 15.19
N ASN A 56 28.43 -6.25 15.93
CA ASN A 56 28.26 -7.50 16.69
C ASN A 56 28.89 -7.31 18.08
N TYR A 57 28.34 -7.88 19.16
CA TYR A 57 29.14 -8.12 20.38
C TYR A 57 28.82 -9.47 21.05
N ASP A 58 28.79 -10.50 20.22
CA ASP A 58 28.98 -11.92 20.53
C ASP A 58 27.70 -12.77 20.62
N LEU A 59 27.03 -12.98 19.49
CA LEU A 59 26.59 -14.32 19.04
C LEU A 59 25.94 -14.28 17.64
N ASP A 60 26.34 -15.24 16.80
CA ASP A 60 25.86 -15.42 15.43
C ASP A 60 24.36 -15.71 15.34
N ILE A 61 23.70 -15.12 14.34
CA ILE A 61 22.40 -15.56 13.81
C ILE A 61 22.60 -16.99 13.26
N PRO A 62 21.64 -17.91 13.41
CA PRO A 62 21.82 -19.27 12.89
C PRO A 62 22.20 -19.24 11.40
N SER A 63 23.35 -19.84 11.10
CA SER A 63 23.76 -20.15 9.75
C SER A 63 22.78 -21.12 9.10
N ASP A 64 22.48 -20.82 7.84
CA ASP A 64 21.72 -21.60 6.85
C ASP A 64 20.24 -21.87 7.13
N GLY A 65 19.38 -21.09 6.47
CA GLY A 65 18.10 -21.58 5.93
C GLY A 65 16.98 -21.92 6.92
N LYS A 66 17.10 -21.54 8.21
CA LYS A 66 16.09 -21.84 9.24
C LYS A 66 14.90 -20.88 9.20
N ASP A 67 13.73 -21.40 9.54
CA ASP A 67 12.53 -20.60 9.79
C ASP A 67 12.62 -19.93 11.18
N VAL A 68 12.29 -18.65 11.24
CA VAL A 68 12.48 -17.79 12.43
C VAL A 68 11.13 -17.30 12.94
N LEU A 69 10.84 -17.58 14.20
CA LEU A 69 9.75 -16.97 14.94
C LEU A 69 10.30 -15.84 15.82
N LEU A 70 9.86 -14.61 15.58
CA LEU A 70 10.20 -13.50 16.48
C LEU A 70 9.28 -13.54 17.70
N LEU A 71 9.85 -13.39 18.90
CA LEU A 71 9.11 -13.19 20.13
C LEU A 71 9.33 -11.76 20.64
N GLY A 72 8.30 -10.93 20.61
CA GLY A 72 8.36 -9.55 21.07
C GLY A 72 7.77 -9.39 22.47
N HIS A 73 8.62 -9.11 23.46
CA HIS A 73 8.19 -8.85 24.85
C HIS A 73 8.17 -7.36 25.16
N SER A 74 7.07 -6.83 25.71
CA SER A 74 6.97 -5.39 26.05
C SER A 74 7.34 -4.50 24.85
N SER A 75 8.19 -3.49 25.02
CA SER A 75 8.68 -2.68 23.90
C SER A 75 9.48 -3.45 22.83
N GLY A 76 9.94 -4.66 23.15
CA GLY A 76 10.49 -5.60 22.17
C GLY A 76 9.47 -6.01 21.10
N GLY A 77 8.15 -5.84 21.34
CA GLY A 77 7.11 -5.97 20.31
C GLY A 77 7.28 -4.98 19.15
N PHE A 78 7.59 -3.72 19.45
CA PHE A 78 7.93 -2.72 18.41
C PHE A 78 9.16 -3.17 17.64
N THR A 79 10.17 -3.65 18.36
CA THR A 79 11.45 -4.08 17.79
C THR A 79 11.28 -5.26 16.84
N ALA A 80 10.53 -6.28 17.27
CA ALA A 80 10.19 -7.45 16.45
C ALA A 80 9.45 -7.04 15.17
N THR A 81 8.44 -6.17 15.31
CA THR A 81 7.66 -5.65 14.18
C THR A 81 8.53 -4.89 13.20
N ALA A 82 9.38 -3.99 13.69
CA ALA A 82 10.20 -3.16 12.83
C ALA A 82 11.32 -3.93 12.13
N SER A 83 11.82 -5.01 12.75
CA SER A 83 12.86 -5.87 12.20
C SER A 83 12.34 -6.86 11.16
N ALA A 84 11.03 -7.13 11.16
CA ALA A 84 10.39 -8.06 10.24
C ALA A 84 10.14 -7.46 8.84
N ILE A 85 11.15 -6.80 8.29
CA ILE A 85 11.11 -6.19 6.96
C ILE A 85 10.92 -7.27 5.87
N PRO A 86 10.31 -6.93 4.71
CA PRO A 86 9.99 -7.89 3.67
C PRO A 86 11.18 -8.76 3.24
N GLU A 87 12.41 -8.22 3.23
CA GLU A 87 13.63 -8.91 2.81
C GLU A 87 14.01 -10.08 3.73
N PHE A 88 13.55 -10.09 4.97
CA PHE A 88 13.86 -11.14 5.95
C PHE A 88 12.71 -12.14 6.12
N GLN A 89 11.53 -11.87 5.57
CA GLN A 89 10.39 -12.77 5.64
C GLN A 89 10.59 -14.02 4.79
N ALA A 90 10.18 -15.18 5.31
CA ALA A 90 10.40 -16.48 4.65
C ALA A 90 9.77 -16.54 3.26
N LYS A 91 8.58 -15.95 3.07
CA LYS A 91 7.90 -15.88 1.77
C LYS A 91 8.74 -15.14 0.73
N SER A 92 9.16 -13.91 1.03
CA SER A 92 9.98 -13.08 0.12
C SER A 92 11.39 -13.66 -0.10
N ARG A 93 11.94 -14.39 0.87
CA ARG A 93 13.20 -15.11 0.71
C ARG A 93 13.05 -16.30 -0.23
N LYS A 94 11.97 -17.08 -0.10
CA LYS A 94 11.65 -18.21 -0.98
C LYS A 94 11.47 -17.77 -2.44
N GLU A 95 10.83 -16.62 -2.68
CA GLU A 95 10.69 -16.03 -4.02
C GLU A 95 12.04 -15.71 -4.68
N ARG A 96 13.09 -15.49 -3.88
CA ARG A 96 14.48 -15.28 -4.33
C ARG A 96 15.33 -16.54 -4.33
N GLY A 97 14.73 -17.72 -4.14
CA GLY A 97 15.44 -19.00 -4.08
C GLY A 97 16.25 -19.22 -2.80
N LEU A 98 16.01 -18.42 -1.75
CA LEU A 98 16.65 -18.56 -0.45
C LEU A 98 15.77 -19.38 0.49
N SER A 99 16.38 -20.22 1.33
CA SER A 99 15.69 -20.94 2.40
C SER A 99 15.57 -20.11 3.68
N GLY A 100 14.60 -20.46 4.52
CA GLY A 100 14.35 -19.86 5.82
C GLY A 100 13.90 -18.41 5.78
N GLY A 101 13.77 -17.81 6.96
CA GLY A 101 13.31 -16.44 7.15
C GLY A 101 12.27 -16.30 8.24
N ILE A 102 11.80 -15.07 8.47
CA ILE A 102 10.79 -14.78 9.47
C ILE A 102 9.44 -15.34 9.00
N ILE A 103 8.86 -16.22 9.81
CA ILE A 103 7.61 -16.92 9.50
C ILE A 103 6.40 -16.38 10.27
N GLY A 104 6.63 -15.59 11.32
CA GLY A 104 5.59 -14.97 12.14
C GLY A 104 6.14 -14.21 13.34
N ILE A 105 5.25 -13.57 14.09
CA ILE A 105 5.58 -12.83 15.31
C ILE A 105 4.68 -13.27 16.47
N PHE A 106 5.28 -13.62 17.60
CA PHE A 106 4.60 -13.92 18.85
C PHE A 106 4.83 -12.76 19.83
N TYR A 107 3.78 -12.02 20.16
CA TYR A 107 3.84 -10.94 21.13
C TYR A 107 3.50 -11.47 22.52
N ALA A 108 4.32 -11.15 23.52
CA ALA A 108 4.02 -11.43 24.93
C ALA A 108 4.01 -10.10 25.66
N CYS A 109 2.82 -9.64 26.10
CA CYS A 109 2.61 -8.28 26.62
C CYS A 109 3.31 -7.18 25.79
N GLY A 110 3.39 -7.38 24.47
CA GLY A 110 4.20 -6.56 23.56
C GLY A 110 3.52 -5.25 23.14
N PHE A 111 4.29 -4.26 22.74
CA PHE A 111 3.71 -3.04 22.15
C PHE A 111 3.36 -3.25 20.68
N LEU A 112 2.08 -3.10 20.34
CA LEU A 112 1.57 -3.09 18.95
C LEU A 112 1.33 -1.66 18.48
N ILE A 113 2.41 -0.97 18.15
CA ILE A 113 2.38 0.45 17.74
C ILE A 113 1.92 0.58 16.27
N PRO A 114 0.99 1.49 15.94
CA PRO A 114 0.62 1.78 14.56
C PRO A 114 1.79 2.27 13.70
N VAL A 115 1.76 1.93 12.41
CA VAL A 115 2.69 2.47 11.42
C VAL A 115 2.54 3.99 11.37
N GLY A 116 3.67 4.71 11.36
CA GLY A 116 3.69 6.17 11.45
C GLY A 116 3.80 6.72 12.87
N GLU A 117 3.77 5.86 13.91
CA GLU A 117 3.99 6.27 15.29
C GLU A 117 5.24 5.63 15.92
N SER A 118 5.76 6.29 16.94
CA SER A 118 6.74 5.73 17.88
C SER A 118 6.04 5.23 19.14
N VAL A 119 6.69 4.35 19.92
CA VAL A 119 6.16 3.95 21.24
C VAL A 119 5.90 5.18 22.11
N HIS A 120 6.83 6.16 22.12
CA HIS A 120 6.62 7.37 22.90
C HIS A 120 5.37 8.10 22.43
N SER A 121 5.30 8.47 21.14
CA SER A 121 4.18 9.26 20.61
C SER A 121 2.82 8.56 20.74
N PHE A 122 2.78 7.22 20.70
CA PHE A 122 1.54 6.45 20.84
C PHE A 122 0.92 6.56 22.22
N PHE A 123 1.75 6.51 23.26
CA PHE A 123 1.29 6.64 24.65
C PHE A 123 1.21 8.08 25.15
N GLN A 124 1.44 9.09 24.29
CA GLN A 124 1.27 10.50 24.64
C GLN A 124 -0.10 11.05 24.22
N PRO A 125 -0.67 12.00 24.97
CA PRO A 125 -1.86 12.73 24.55
C PRO A 125 -1.65 13.41 23.19
N LYS A 126 -2.65 13.31 22.30
CA LYS A 126 -2.61 13.94 20.96
C LYS A 126 -3.12 15.38 20.96
N ASP A 127 -3.70 15.83 22.07
CA ASP A 127 -4.39 17.12 22.24
C ASP A 127 -3.46 18.26 22.70
N GLY A 128 -2.15 18.00 22.79
CA GLY A 128 -1.15 18.97 23.27
C GLY A 128 -1.01 19.02 24.78
N SER A 129 -1.66 18.13 25.54
CA SER A 129 -1.44 17.99 26.98
C SER A 129 0.02 17.61 27.30
N PRO A 130 0.52 17.94 28.51
CA PRO A 130 1.89 17.60 28.91
C PRO A 130 2.18 16.10 28.80
N PRO A 131 3.44 15.71 28.49
CA PRO A 131 3.80 14.32 28.39
C PRO A 131 3.52 13.52 29.66
N VAL A 132 2.85 12.38 29.51
CA VAL A 132 2.56 11.44 30.59
C VAL A 132 3.73 10.49 30.73
N VAL A 133 4.28 10.43 31.95
CA VAL A 133 5.34 9.50 32.33
C VAL A 133 4.70 8.30 33.01
N PRO A 134 4.92 7.06 32.53
CA PRO A 134 4.42 5.87 33.19
C PRO A 134 4.97 5.76 34.63
N PRO A 135 4.20 5.21 35.59
CA PRO A 135 4.59 5.19 37.00
C PRO A 135 5.85 4.35 37.29
N TYR A 136 6.18 3.42 36.40
CA TYR A 136 7.40 2.60 36.45
C TYR A 136 8.61 3.25 35.77
N CYS A 137 8.49 4.49 35.27
CA CYS A 137 9.48 5.12 34.40
C CYS A 137 9.98 6.45 34.99
N LYS A 138 11.30 6.65 34.94
CA LYS A 138 11.95 7.93 35.28
C LYS A 138 12.81 8.40 34.12
N PHE A 139 12.50 9.58 33.57
CA PHE A 139 13.35 10.25 32.60
C PHE A 139 14.54 10.93 33.27
N HIS A 140 15.70 10.84 32.63
CA HIS A 140 16.94 11.47 33.07
C HIS A 140 17.20 12.77 32.29
N LYS A 141 18.47 13.20 32.22
CA LYS A 141 18.88 14.38 31.46
C LYS A 141 18.33 14.32 30.02
N HIS A 142 17.84 15.46 29.52
CA HIS A 142 17.18 15.62 28.22
C HIS A 142 15.74 15.05 28.13
N GLY A 143 15.15 14.62 29.25
CA GLY A 143 13.72 14.25 29.30
C GLY A 143 13.39 13.11 28.35
N PHE A 144 12.30 13.25 27.60
CA PHE A 144 11.88 12.24 26.62
C PHE A 144 12.77 12.18 25.36
N HIS A 145 13.72 13.11 25.18
CA HIS A 145 14.80 13.03 24.17
C HIS A 145 16.07 12.35 24.72
N GLY A 146 16.05 11.87 25.96
CA GLY A 146 17.19 11.25 26.63
C GLY A 146 16.98 9.76 26.92
N VAL A 147 17.49 9.34 28.09
CA VAL A 147 17.35 7.97 28.59
C VAL A 147 16.33 7.92 29.73
N ALA A 148 15.66 6.78 29.85
CA ALA A 148 14.77 6.43 30.94
C ALA A 148 15.36 5.27 31.75
N SER A 149 14.99 5.17 33.03
CA SER A 149 15.20 3.97 33.83
C SER A 149 13.90 3.51 34.48
N ALA A 150 13.86 2.22 34.84
CA ALA A 150 12.80 1.65 35.65
C ALA A 150 12.77 2.26 37.06
N VAL A 151 11.58 2.32 37.65
CA VAL A 151 11.32 2.64 39.06
C VAL A 151 10.43 1.52 39.62
N GLU A 152 10.80 0.97 40.78
CA GLU A 152 10.11 -0.20 41.38
C GLU A 152 9.98 -1.37 40.38
N GLY A 153 11.07 -1.72 39.69
CA GLY A 153 11.08 -2.79 38.68
C GLY A 153 10.63 -4.15 39.23
N ALA A 154 10.94 -4.46 40.49
CA ALA A 154 10.46 -5.68 41.16
C ALA A 154 8.91 -5.74 41.21
N LYS A 155 8.27 -4.58 41.40
CA LYS A 155 6.82 -4.44 41.45
C LYS A 155 6.17 -4.42 40.07
N TYR A 156 6.75 -3.72 39.10
CA TYR A 156 6.08 -3.51 37.81
C TYR A 156 6.45 -4.55 36.75
N PHE A 157 7.71 -5.01 36.72
CA PHE A 157 8.19 -5.93 35.67
C PHE A 157 8.31 -7.37 36.15
N PHE A 158 8.51 -7.60 37.45
CA PHE A 158 8.73 -8.93 38.02
C PHE A 158 7.65 -9.33 39.03
N ASN A 159 6.44 -8.78 38.87
CA ASN A 159 5.31 -9.17 39.72
C ASN A 159 4.92 -10.63 39.47
N GLY A 160 4.62 -11.34 40.55
CA GLY A 160 4.33 -12.77 40.53
C GLY A 160 5.54 -13.66 40.89
N LEU A 161 6.74 -13.10 40.97
CA LEU A 161 7.90 -13.76 41.58
C LEU A 161 7.94 -13.52 43.09
N ASP A 162 8.66 -14.38 43.81
CA ASP A 162 8.98 -14.10 45.21
C ASP A 162 9.90 -12.87 45.31
N GLU A 163 9.93 -12.23 46.49
CA GLU A 163 10.63 -10.97 46.70
C GLU A 163 12.13 -11.06 46.38
N ALA A 164 12.78 -12.20 46.67
CA ALA A 164 14.21 -12.37 46.43
C ALA A 164 14.51 -12.49 44.94
N GLN A 165 13.71 -13.28 44.22
CA GLN A 165 13.79 -13.42 42.76
C GLN A 165 13.47 -12.10 42.05
N ALA A 166 12.42 -11.40 42.47
CA ALA A 166 12.02 -10.12 41.88
C ALA A 166 13.13 -9.06 42.04
N LYS A 167 13.75 -8.97 43.23
CA LYS A 167 14.89 -8.06 43.48
C LYS A 167 16.14 -8.46 42.70
N HIS A 168 16.39 -9.76 42.54
CA HIS A 168 17.51 -10.24 41.74
C HIS A 168 17.36 -9.78 40.29
N TYR A 169 16.23 -10.05 39.64
CA TYR A 169 16.02 -9.63 38.25
C TYR A 169 15.90 -8.10 38.10
N GLU A 170 15.33 -7.40 39.08
CA GLU A 170 15.34 -5.92 39.11
C GLU A 170 16.77 -5.36 39.04
N SER A 171 17.73 -6.00 39.72
CA SER A 171 19.14 -5.57 39.69
C SER A 171 19.80 -5.72 38.32
N THR A 172 19.21 -6.50 37.42
CA THR A 172 19.71 -6.72 36.05
C THR A 172 19.19 -5.65 35.06
N LEU A 173 18.23 -4.80 35.48
CA LEU A 173 17.65 -3.79 34.62
C LEU A 173 18.65 -2.65 34.33
N THR A 174 18.70 -2.21 33.07
CA THR A 174 19.54 -1.10 32.62
C THR A 174 18.69 0.11 32.23
N ALA A 175 19.29 1.31 32.16
CA ALA A 175 18.62 2.43 31.50
C ALA A 175 18.46 2.16 29.99
N SER A 176 17.42 2.71 29.37
CA SER A 176 17.17 2.62 27.93
C SER A 176 16.87 4.00 27.34
N PRO A 177 17.32 4.31 26.12
CA PRO A 177 16.78 5.44 25.36
C PRO A 177 15.25 5.38 25.25
N VAL A 178 14.62 6.55 25.14
CA VAL A 178 13.18 6.67 24.89
C VAL A 178 12.89 6.42 23.41
N PHE A 179 11.90 5.59 23.12
CA PHE A 179 11.53 5.19 21.77
C PHE A 179 10.84 6.34 21.02
N GLN A 180 11.62 7.17 20.35
CA GLN A 180 11.13 8.21 19.45
C GLN A 180 11.12 7.78 17.97
N THR A 181 11.71 6.61 17.68
CA THR A 181 11.74 6.03 16.34
C THR A 181 10.33 5.68 15.87
N VAL A 182 9.96 6.16 14.69
CA VAL A 182 8.67 5.89 14.06
C VAL A 182 8.70 4.51 13.41
N LEU A 183 7.65 3.71 13.62
CA LEU A 183 7.48 2.44 12.94
C LEU A 183 7.13 2.68 11.47
N HIS A 184 7.98 2.19 10.57
CA HIS A 184 7.74 2.27 9.12
C HIS A 184 7.35 0.93 8.50
N ASN A 185 7.74 -0.19 9.12
CA ASN A 185 7.45 -1.53 8.62
C ASN A 185 6.10 -2.03 9.14
N ASP A 186 5.21 -2.41 8.23
CA ASP A 186 3.91 -2.97 8.56
C ASP A 186 3.94 -4.51 8.60
N ALA A 187 4.58 -5.08 9.62
CA ALA A 187 4.63 -6.54 9.76
C ALA A 187 3.26 -7.16 10.12
N TYR A 188 2.33 -6.37 10.67
CA TYR A 188 1.03 -6.84 11.13
C TYR A 188 0.16 -7.40 10.00
N SER A 189 0.21 -6.79 8.83
CA SER A 189 -0.52 -7.22 7.63
C SER A 189 0.24 -8.30 6.84
N ALA A 190 1.56 -8.38 7.01
CA ALA A 190 2.43 -9.23 6.21
C ALA A 190 2.70 -10.60 6.83
N LEU A 191 2.67 -10.70 8.17
CA LEU A 191 3.05 -11.91 8.89
C LEU A 191 1.93 -12.39 9.83
N PRO A 192 1.68 -13.70 9.86
CA PRO A 192 0.85 -14.28 10.91
C PRO A 192 1.37 -13.89 12.29
N SER A 193 0.46 -13.45 13.15
CA SER A 193 0.79 -12.92 14.47
C SER A 193 -0.14 -13.44 15.54
N THR A 194 0.38 -13.60 16.75
CA THR A 194 -0.42 -13.93 17.94
C THR A 194 0.09 -13.12 19.12
N TYR A 195 -0.83 -12.76 20.01
CA TYR A 195 -0.58 -11.95 21.18
C TYR A 195 -1.02 -12.69 22.45
N LEU A 196 -0.11 -12.80 23.42
CA LEU A 196 -0.37 -13.30 24.76
C LEU A 196 -0.59 -12.14 25.73
N VAL A 197 -1.84 -11.98 26.16
CA VAL A 197 -2.26 -11.01 27.19
C VAL A 197 -1.91 -11.55 28.57
N THR A 198 -1.14 -10.77 29.32
CA THR A 198 -0.80 -11.02 30.73
C THR A 198 -1.84 -10.35 31.62
N GLU A 199 -2.67 -11.15 32.29
CA GLU A 199 -3.86 -10.66 33.00
C GLU A 199 -3.53 -9.83 34.24
N ASP A 200 -2.40 -10.11 34.90
CA ASP A 200 -1.97 -9.47 36.15
C ASP A 200 -0.86 -8.41 35.92
N ASP A 201 -0.72 -7.91 34.69
CA ASP A 201 0.34 -6.99 34.33
C ASP A 201 0.16 -5.59 34.94
N LEU A 202 1.13 -5.16 35.76
CA LEU A 202 1.10 -3.85 36.42
C LEU A 202 1.81 -2.76 35.61
N ALA A 203 2.63 -3.11 34.62
CA ALA A 203 3.32 -2.16 33.75
C ALA A 203 2.49 -1.83 32.50
N LEU A 204 1.84 -2.83 31.93
CA LEU A 204 0.97 -2.69 30.77
C LEU A 204 -0.35 -3.43 31.06
N PRO A 205 -1.32 -2.81 31.74
CA PRO A 205 -2.55 -3.48 32.15
C PRO A 205 -3.27 -4.17 30.98
N ALA A 206 -3.90 -5.32 31.23
CA ALA A 206 -4.53 -6.15 30.19
C ALA A 206 -5.47 -5.36 29.27
N ALA A 207 -6.23 -4.39 29.80
CA ALA A 207 -7.10 -3.52 28.99
C ALA A 207 -6.34 -2.69 27.95
N TYR A 208 -5.13 -2.21 28.25
CA TYR A 208 -4.28 -1.52 27.27
C TYR A 208 -3.75 -2.48 26.21
N GLN A 209 -3.39 -3.71 26.61
CA GLN A 209 -2.96 -4.75 25.68
C GLN A 209 -4.08 -5.08 24.69
N GLU A 210 -5.28 -5.35 25.19
CA GLU A 210 -6.47 -5.65 24.38
C GLU A 210 -6.86 -4.47 23.49
N GLY A 211 -6.76 -3.24 23.99
CA GLY A 211 -6.99 -2.03 23.20
C GLY A 211 -6.02 -1.90 22.01
N MET A 212 -4.74 -2.17 22.22
CA MET A 212 -3.74 -2.19 21.14
C MET A 212 -4.04 -3.28 20.10
N ILE A 213 -4.44 -4.47 20.54
CA ILE A 213 -4.82 -5.57 19.64
C ILE A 213 -6.04 -5.16 18.81
N ALA A 214 -7.09 -4.65 19.46
CA ALA A 214 -8.32 -4.22 18.81
C ALA A 214 -8.06 -3.11 17.79
N LEU A 215 -7.17 -2.17 18.11
CA LEU A 215 -6.76 -1.12 17.19
C LEU A 215 -6.11 -1.70 15.93
N GLN A 216 -5.18 -2.65 16.06
CA GLN A 216 -4.56 -3.28 14.89
C GLN A 216 -5.54 -4.14 14.09
N ASN A 217 -6.34 -4.97 14.77
CA ASN A 217 -7.33 -5.85 14.14
C ASN A 217 -8.55 -5.08 13.54
N SER A 218 -8.67 -3.77 13.78
CA SER A 218 -9.64 -2.93 13.08
C SER A 218 -9.34 -2.79 11.58
N ARG A 219 -8.10 -3.10 11.18
CA ARG A 219 -7.65 -3.12 9.79
C ARG A 219 -8.01 -4.48 9.15
N PRO A 220 -8.75 -4.53 8.03
CA PRO A 220 -9.24 -5.78 7.43
C PRO A 220 -8.16 -6.80 7.07
N GLU A 221 -6.95 -6.33 6.76
CA GLU A 221 -5.79 -7.13 6.39
C GLU A 221 -4.98 -7.67 7.60
N VAL A 222 -5.32 -7.25 8.82
CA VAL A 222 -4.61 -7.63 10.04
C VAL A 222 -5.46 -8.60 10.87
N ASN A 223 -4.87 -9.73 11.24
CA ASN A 223 -5.51 -10.70 12.12
C ASN A 223 -4.51 -11.24 13.15
N ILE A 224 -4.43 -10.55 14.29
CA ILE A 224 -3.62 -10.94 15.44
C ILE A 224 -4.48 -11.83 16.35
N GLY A 225 -4.10 -13.10 16.46
CA GLY A 225 -4.74 -14.03 17.39
C GLY A 225 -4.49 -13.63 18.85
N VAL A 226 -5.45 -13.91 19.73
CA VAL A 226 -5.38 -13.51 21.16
C VAL A 226 -5.37 -14.72 22.06
N LEU A 227 -4.39 -14.77 22.96
CA LEU A 227 -4.24 -15.73 24.05
C LEU A 227 -4.19 -14.96 25.37
N LYS A 228 -4.52 -15.61 26.49
CA LYS A 228 -4.45 -15.02 27.83
C LYS A 228 -3.68 -15.93 28.77
N CYS A 229 -2.96 -15.35 29.73
CA CYS A 229 -2.35 -16.08 30.82
C CYS A 229 -2.43 -15.33 32.17
N PRO A 230 -2.59 -16.07 33.28
CA PRO A 230 -2.60 -15.51 34.63
C PRO A 230 -1.16 -15.21 35.08
N SER A 231 -0.60 -14.13 34.55
CA SER A 231 0.79 -13.73 34.77
C SER A 231 0.90 -12.22 34.82
N GLY A 232 1.90 -11.75 35.57
CA GLY A 232 2.41 -10.38 35.51
C GLY A 232 3.21 -10.08 34.23
N HIS A 233 3.95 -8.98 34.25
CA HIS A 233 4.63 -8.47 33.06
C HIS A 233 5.67 -9.45 32.47
N SER A 234 6.24 -10.35 33.25
CA SER A 234 7.29 -11.29 32.80
C SER A 234 6.83 -12.75 32.73
N PRO A 235 5.95 -13.14 31.78
CA PRO A 235 5.46 -14.52 31.64
C PRO A 235 6.57 -15.54 31.34
N HIS A 236 7.71 -15.05 30.84
CA HIS A 236 8.94 -15.82 30.62
C HIS A 236 9.65 -16.22 31.93
N LEU A 237 9.17 -15.79 33.09
CA LEU A 237 9.64 -16.18 34.42
C LEU A 237 8.53 -16.82 35.26
N THR A 238 7.30 -16.31 35.15
CA THR A 238 6.16 -16.72 35.99
C THR A 238 5.25 -17.76 35.34
N TRP A 239 5.30 -17.93 34.00
CA TRP A 239 4.41 -18.82 33.25
C TRP A 239 5.14 -19.57 32.13
N ILE A 240 6.35 -20.05 32.43
CA ILE A 240 7.32 -20.61 31.47
C ILE A 240 6.73 -21.75 30.63
N GLU A 241 6.19 -22.79 31.27
CA GLU A 241 5.68 -23.97 30.55
C GLU A 241 4.51 -23.64 29.63
N GLY A 242 3.61 -22.75 30.09
CA GLY A 242 2.50 -22.25 29.28
C GLY A 242 3.01 -21.45 28.08
N LEU A 243 3.96 -20.55 28.28
CA LEU A 243 4.55 -19.76 27.21
C LEU A 243 5.27 -20.64 26.18
N VAL A 244 6.05 -21.64 26.61
CA VAL A 244 6.70 -22.60 25.71
C VAL A 244 5.67 -23.37 24.89
N SER A 245 4.60 -23.84 25.53
CA SER A 245 3.52 -24.58 24.87
C SER A 245 2.85 -23.74 23.78
N GLU A 246 2.50 -22.48 24.06
CA GLU A 246 1.84 -21.60 23.10
C GLU A 246 2.78 -21.18 21.95
N VAL A 247 4.03 -20.86 22.25
CA VAL A 247 5.06 -20.57 21.22
C VAL A 247 5.27 -21.78 20.31
N GLN A 248 5.30 -22.99 20.88
CA GLN A 248 5.45 -24.22 20.11
C GLN A 248 4.22 -24.51 19.25
N LYS A 249 3.00 -24.33 19.78
CA LYS A 249 1.74 -24.50 19.02
C LYS A 249 1.70 -23.53 17.84
N PHE A 250 1.97 -22.26 18.08
CA PHE A 250 1.97 -21.23 17.06
C PHE A 250 3.02 -21.52 15.97
N GLY A 251 4.28 -21.74 16.35
CA GLY A 251 5.35 -22.02 15.38
C GLY A 251 5.08 -23.27 14.53
N LYS A 252 4.54 -24.35 15.11
CA LYS A 252 4.14 -25.55 14.35
C LYS A 252 3.00 -25.27 13.37
N ALA A 253 2.01 -24.46 13.74
CA ALA A 253 0.92 -24.08 12.85
C ALA A 253 1.43 -23.31 11.63
N LEU A 254 2.39 -22.39 11.82
CA LEU A 254 3.02 -21.63 10.73
C LEU A 254 3.77 -22.52 9.75
N LEU A 255 4.54 -23.48 10.26
CA LEU A 255 5.27 -24.44 9.42
C LEU A 255 4.32 -25.33 8.61
N PHE A 256 3.19 -25.71 9.19
CA PHE A 256 2.17 -26.48 8.49
C PHE A 256 1.55 -25.68 7.34
N LEU A 257 1.25 -24.39 7.56
CA LEU A 257 0.75 -23.48 6.52
C LEU A 257 1.76 -23.33 5.36
N LEU A 258 3.04 -23.14 5.68
CA LEU A 258 4.12 -23.05 4.69
C LEU A 258 4.28 -24.34 3.86
N ALA A 259 3.98 -25.50 4.44
CA ALA A 259 4.04 -26.79 3.76
C ALA A 259 2.84 -27.06 2.84
N ILE A 260 1.65 -26.52 3.15
CA ILE A 260 0.44 -26.66 2.31
C ILE A 260 0.57 -25.87 1.02
N ASP A 261 1.18 -24.69 1.05
CA ASP A 261 1.45 -23.86 -0.13
C ASP A 261 2.33 -24.59 -1.18
N CYS A 262 3.10 -25.60 -0.76
CA CYS A 262 3.89 -26.45 -1.67
C CYS A 262 3.09 -27.59 -2.34
N ARG A 263 1.87 -27.90 -1.91
CA ARG A 263 1.10 -29.05 -2.45
C ARG A 263 0.08 -28.67 -3.52
N VAL A 264 -0.16 -27.38 -3.77
CA VAL A 264 -1.16 -26.91 -4.75
C VAL A 264 -0.56 -26.66 -6.14
N ILE A 265 0.77 -26.74 -6.31
CA ILE A 265 1.43 -26.63 -7.62
C ILE A 265 2.06 -27.98 -7.99
N ASN A 266 1.23 -28.95 -8.35
CA ASN A 266 1.71 -30.16 -9.03
C ASN A 266 0.69 -30.63 -10.07
N ALA A 267 0.43 -29.78 -11.06
CA ALA A 267 -0.15 -30.17 -12.34
C ALA A 267 0.94 -30.09 -13.41
N ALA A 268 1.85 -31.06 -13.39
CA ALA A 268 2.82 -31.27 -14.45
C ALA A 268 2.19 -32.14 -15.55
N SER A 269 2.05 -31.60 -16.78
CA SER A 269 2.28 -32.34 -18.03
C SER A 269 2.06 -31.46 -19.26
N LEU A 270 3.03 -30.59 -19.57
CA LEU A 270 3.32 -30.24 -20.96
C LEU A 270 4.84 -30.33 -21.18
N PRO A 271 5.30 -30.93 -22.29
CA PRO A 271 6.71 -31.23 -22.50
C PRO A 271 7.50 -29.93 -22.68
N ARG A 272 8.49 -29.72 -21.80
CA ARG A 272 9.49 -28.64 -21.95
C ARG A 272 10.22 -28.84 -23.27
N ARG A 273 10.02 -27.89 -24.19
CA ARG A 273 10.89 -27.69 -25.34
C ARG A 273 12.27 -27.32 -24.80
N THR A 274 13.29 -28.08 -25.17
CA THR A 274 14.68 -27.79 -24.82
C THR A 274 15.08 -26.44 -25.41
N GLN A 275 15.40 -25.46 -24.56
CA GLN A 275 16.09 -24.24 -25.00
C GLN A 275 17.56 -24.57 -25.29
N PRO A 276 18.14 -24.04 -26.38
CA PRO A 276 19.58 -24.14 -26.59
C PRO A 276 20.30 -23.25 -25.58
N GLU A 277 21.43 -23.76 -25.05
CA GLU A 277 22.32 -23.03 -24.15
C GLU A 277 22.75 -21.70 -24.78
N ALA A 278 22.32 -20.60 -24.17
CA ALA A 278 22.83 -19.27 -24.48
C ALA A 278 24.16 -19.08 -23.74
N THR A 279 25.27 -19.46 -24.38
CA THR A 279 26.60 -19.01 -23.99
C THR A 279 26.70 -17.49 -24.20
N GLY A 280 26.80 -16.69 -23.13
CA GLY A 280 27.28 -15.30 -23.29
C GLY A 280 26.78 -14.17 -22.37
N TYR A 281 26.14 -14.40 -21.22
CA TYR A 281 25.81 -13.28 -20.32
C TYR A 281 26.89 -13.09 -19.23
N LYS A 282 27.83 -12.16 -19.48
CA LYS A 282 28.71 -11.58 -18.46
C LYS A 282 27.87 -10.75 -17.46
N ASN A 283 28.19 -10.86 -16.15
CA ASN A 283 27.71 -10.07 -15.01
C ASN A 283 26.68 -8.96 -15.36
N GLN A 284 25.39 -9.28 -15.29
CA GLN A 284 24.35 -8.25 -15.37
C GLN A 284 24.40 -7.42 -14.08
N ALA A 285 24.43 -6.09 -14.23
CA ALA A 285 24.32 -5.16 -13.12
C ALA A 285 23.02 -5.44 -12.33
N ILE A 286 23.15 -5.64 -11.02
CA ILE A 286 22.03 -5.98 -10.13
C ILE A 286 21.07 -4.77 -9.96
N CYS A 287 21.57 -3.55 -10.17
CA CYS A 287 20.83 -2.29 -10.00
C CYS A 287 20.70 -1.51 -11.32
N ARG A 288 19.68 -0.64 -11.40
CA ARG A 288 19.54 0.36 -12.48
C ARG A 288 20.50 1.52 -12.26
N CYS A 289 20.98 2.11 -13.36
CA CYS A 289 21.82 3.28 -13.31
C CYS A 289 21.03 4.52 -12.88
N LEU A 290 21.62 5.35 -12.01
CA LEU A 290 21.03 6.59 -11.49
C LEU A 290 21.89 7.81 -11.84
N PRO A 291 21.32 9.02 -11.86
CA PRO A 291 22.09 10.26 -12.02
C PRO A 291 23.24 10.36 -11.00
N GLY A 292 24.41 10.77 -11.46
CA GLY A 292 25.61 10.93 -10.63
C GLY A 292 26.51 9.69 -10.54
N TYR A 293 26.08 8.54 -11.05
CA TYR A 293 26.92 7.33 -11.16
C TYR A 293 27.67 7.31 -12.50
N ASP A 294 28.81 6.62 -12.55
CA ASP A 294 29.66 6.51 -13.75
C ASP A 294 28.95 5.89 -14.96
N CYS A 295 27.95 5.05 -14.72
CA CYS A 295 27.13 4.45 -15.77
C CYS A 295 26.15 5.44 -16.42
N TRP A 296 25.91 6.62 -15.81
CA TRP A 296 24.89 7.55 -16.25
C TRP A 296 25.33 8.22 -17.55
N PRO A 297 24.50 8.25 -18.61
CA PRO A 297 24.94 8.80 -19.89
C PRO A 297 25.35 10.26 -19.77
N VAL A 298 26.47 10.59 -20.44
CA VAL A 298 26.95 11.97 -20.57
C VAL A 298 25.98 12.81 -21.43
N PRO A 299 25.99 14.15 -21.30
CA PRO A 299 25.02 15.02 -21.97
C PRO A 299 24.89 14.82 -23.50
N GLU A 300 25.99 14.50 -24.19
CA GLU A 300 25.98 14.24 -25.63
C GLU A 300 25.13 13.01 -26.01
N VAL A 301 25.14 11.97 -25.17
CA VAL A 301 24.31 10.77 -25.37
C VAL A 301 22.83 11.09 -25.23
N TRP A 302 22.47 11.95 -24.26
CA TRP A 302 21.09 12.46 -24.10
C TRP A 302 20.67 13.33 -25.28
N ALA A 303 21.55 14.18 -25.79
CA ALA A 303 21.29 15.02 -26.95
C ALA A 303 21.03 14.17 -28.22
N ASN A 304 21.84 13.13 -28.46
CA ASN A 304 21.66 12.20 -29.57
C ASN A 304 20.35 11.41 -29.45
N PHE A 305 20.00 10.96 -28.23
CA PHE A 305 18.71 10.32 -27.99
C PHE A 305 17.54 11.29 -28.28
N ASN A 306 17.63 12.53 -27.80
CA ASN A 306 16.62 13.54 -28.09
C ASN A 306 16.49 13.81 -29.60
N GLN A 307 17.61 13.89 -30.34
CA GLN A 307 17.62 14.05 -31.79
C GLN A 307 16.92 12.87 -32.48
N SER A 308 17.19 11.63 -32.03
CA SER A 308 16.54 10.43 -32.57
C SER A 308 15.02 10.41 -32.33
N LEU A 309 14.56 11.08 -31.28
CA LEU A 309 13.15 11.27 -30.94
C LEU A 309 12.53 12.50 -31.64
N GLY A 310 13.31 13.27 -32.40
CA GLY A 310 12.84 14.50 -33.04
C GLY A 310 12.57 15.64 -32.05
N GLY A 311 13.33 15.72 -30.95
CA GLY A 311 13.21 16.80 -29.96
C GLY A 311 12.18 16.56 -28.85
N LYS A 312 11.68 15.33 -28.70
CA LYS A 312 10.60 14.98 -27.76
C LYS A 312 11.05 14.60 -26.34
N LEU A 313 12.36 14.63 -26.06
CA LEU A 313 12.88 14.36 -24.71
C LEU A 313 12.73 15.62 -23.84
N ILE A 314 12.02 15.49 -22.73
CA ILE A 314 11.76 16.55 -21.77
C ILE A 314 12.57 16.27 -20.51
N ALA A 315 13.48 17.17 -20.17
CA ALA A 315 14.13 17.18 -18.85
C ALA A 315 13.09 17.59 -17.79
N THR A 316 13.01 16.83 -16.71
CA THR A 316 12.01 17.11 -15.68
C THR A 316 12.31 18.41 -14.95
N LYS A 317 11.30 19.28 -14.92
CA LYS A 317 11.18 20.41 -14.01
C LYS A 317 9.95 20.17 -13.13
N PRO A 318 10.09 20.03 -11.80
CA PRO A 318 8.95 19.83 -10.91
C PRO A 318 7.92 20.95 -11.08
N LEU A 319 6.62 20.61 -11.08
CA LEU A 319 5.56 21.59 -11.34
C LEU A 319 5.59 22.77 -10.35
N ALA A 320 5.94 22.52 -9.10
CA ALA A 320 6.01 23.51 -8.03
C ALA A 320 7.37 24.21 -7.91
N SER A 321 8.27 24.11 -8.90
CA SER A 321 9.62 24.68 -8.76
C SER A 321 9.62 26.20 -8.51
N SER A 322 8.65 26.94 -9.05
CA SER A 322 8.53 28.38 -8.81
C SER A 322 8.17 28.76 -7.37
N CYS A 323 7.76 27.79 -6.55
CA CYS A 323 7.50 28.00 -5.12
C CYS A 323 8.77 27.99 -4.26
N HIS A 324 9.92 27.63 -4.83
CA HIS A 324 11.17 27.48 -4.09
C HIS A 324 12.26 28.39 -4.63
N LEU A 325 13.22 28.72 -3.77
CA LEU A 325 14.48 29.33 -4.18
C LEU A 325 15.30 28.24 -4.89
N ASP A 326 15.68 28.49 -6.15
CA ASP A 326 16.62 27.75 -7.03
C ASP A 326 16.95 26.28 -6.62
N PRO A 327 16.81 25.31 -7.55
CA PRO A 327 17.74 25.34 -8.69
C PRO A 327 17.10 25.27 -10.08
N PHE A 328 15.77 25.12 -10.19
CA PHE A 328 15.13 24.88 -11.49
C PHE A 328 14.61 26.15 -12.16
N GLU A 329 14.22 27.14 -11.38
CA GLU A 329 13.79 28.45 -11.85
C GLU A 329 13.82 29.48 -10.72
N THR A 330 13.78 30.75 -11.09
CA THR A 330 13.62 31.84 -10.13
C THR A 330 12.26 31.76 -9.45
N TYR A 331 12.26 31.91 -8.13
CA TYR A 331 11.03 32.02 -7.32
C TYR A 331 10.06 33.04 -7.91
N ASN A 332 8.80 32.63 -8.05
CA ASN A 332 7.71 33.48 -8.54
C ASN A 332 6.47 33.28 -7.65
N GLU A 333 6.16 34.31 -6.87
CA GLU A 333 5.07 34.31 -5.89
C GLU A 333 3.69 34.12 -6.54
N GLU A 334 3.42 34.80 -7.65
CA GLU A 334 2.15 34.72 -8.37
C GLU A 334 1.93 33.32 -8.95
N ASN A 335 2.96 32.75 -9.58
CA ASN A 335 2.89 31.40 -10.12
C ASN A 335 2.73 30.36 -9.00
N CYS A 336 3.46 30.53 -7.89
CA CYS A 336 3.31 29.66 -6.73
C CYS A 336 1.89 29.68 -6.16
N ALA A 337 1.31 30.87 -5.96
CA ALA A 337 -0.06 31.00 -5.50
C ALA A 337 -1.08 30.35 -6.47
N SER A 338 -0.88 30.51 -7.79
CA SER A 338 -1.72 29.83 -8.79
C SER A 338 -1.59 28.31 -8.74
N ILE A 339 -0.40 27.77 -8.45
CA ILE A 339 -0.18 26.33 -8.32
C ILE A 339 -0.85 25.82 -7.04
N GLN A 340 -0.63 26.48 -5.90
CA GLN A 340 -1.24 26.13 -4.62
C GLN A 340 -2.77 26.08 -4.71
N ALA A 341 -3.39 27.07 -5.34
CA ALA A 341 -4.85 27.15 -5.49
C ALA A 341 -5.46 26.00 -6.31
N LYS A 342 -4.66 25.31 -7.12
CA LYS A 342 -5.12 24.25 -8.04
C LYS A 342 -4.44 22.92 -7.79
N TRP A 343 -3.62 22.80 -6.74
CA TRP A 343 -2.80 21.61 -6.49
C TRP A 343 -3.63 20.36 -6.18
N SER A 344 -4.85 20.51 -5.66
CA SER A 344 -5.76 19.38 -5.44
C SER A 344 -6.51 18.95 -6.71
N LEU A 345 -6.43 19.72 -7.79
CA LEU A 345 -7.14 19.46 -9.04
C LEU A 345 -6.33 18.54 -9.95
N ALA A 346 -6.96 17.48 -10.45
CA ALA A 346 -6.33 16.49 -11.33
C ALA A 346 -5.77 17.13 -12.62
N GLU A 347 -6.48 18.12 -13.16
CA GLU A 347 -6.16 18.84 -14.39
C GLU A 347 -4.80 19.55 -14.31
N THR A 348 -4.42 19.99 -13.10
CA THR A 348 -3.14 20.64 -12.83
C THR A 348 -1.97 19.69 -13.07
N HIS A 349 -2.10 18.44 -12.65
CA HIS A 349 -1.06 17.43 -12.78
C HIS A 349 -1.02 16.79 -14.16
N LEU A 350 -2.18 16.70 -14.83
CA LEU A 350 -2.31 16.12 -16.16
C LEU A 350 -1.33 16.74 -17.13
N LYS A 351 -1.18 18.07 -17.17
CA LYS A 351 -0.35 18.73 -18.20
C LYS A 351 1.16 18.61 -17.94
N SER A 352 1.55 18.09 -16.78
CA SER A 352 2.95 17.92 -16.42
C SER A 352 3.47 16.56 -16.89
N SER A 353 4.68 16.56 -17.44
CA SER A 353 5.39 15.34 -17.83
C SER A 353 5.91 14.52 -16.64
N SER A 354 5.82 15.05 -15.41
CA SER A 354 6.42 14.45 -14.21
C SER A 354 5.52 14.51 -12.96
N SER A 355 4.65 15.51 -12.83
CA SER A 355 3.88 15.73 -11.60
C SER A 355 2.88 14.61 -11.32
N ILE A 356 2.76 14.19 -10.06
CA ILE A 356 1.81 13.14 -9.65
C ILE A 356 0.81 13.70 -8.66
N MET A 357 -0.42 13.18 -8.69
CA MET A 357 -1.51 13.66 -7.84
C MET A 357 -1.39 13.21 -6.38
N SER A 358 -0.57 12.18 -6.12
CA SER A 358 -0.23 11.71 -4.77
C SER A 358 1.18 12.20 -4.38
N PRO A 359 1.33 13.42 -3.85
CA PRO A 359 2.64 14.02 -3.55
C PRO A 359 3.45 13.24 -2.50
N PHE A 360 2.79 12.41 -1.69
CA PHE A 360 3.45 11.45 -0.81
C PHE A 360 4.45 10.55 -1.54
N PHE A 361 4.11 10.05 -2.74
CA PHE A 361 5.02 9.24 -3.55
C PHE A 361 6.14 10.05 -4.21
N ALA A 362 5.99 11.38 -4.28
CA ALA A 362 7.04 12.32 -4.63
C ALA A 362 7.94 12.63 -3.42
N ASN A 363 7.68 12.04 -2.25
CA ASN A 363 8.30 12.36 -0.96
C ASN A 363 8.30 13.87 -0.66
N TYR A 364 7.26 14.58 -1.11
CA TYR A 364 7.18 16.04 -1.00
C TYR A 364 8.44 16.77 -1.49
N SER A 365 9.15 16.19 -2.47
CA SER A 365 10.50 16.63 -2.90
C SER A 365 10.54 18.03 -3.49
N CYS A 366 9.38 18.55 -3.92
CA CYS A 366 9.18 19.92 -4.35
C CYS A 366 7.70 20.23 -4.14
N ASP A 367 7.33 20.48 -2.89
CA ASP A 367 5.95 20.67 -2.43
C ASP A 367 5.62 22.16 -2.31
N PRO A 368 4.57 22.65 -3.02
CA PRO A 368 4.28 24.08 -3.07
C PRO A 368 3.83 24.68 -1.73
N PHE A 369 3.49 23.86 -0.73
CA PHE A 369 3.07 24.32 0.60
C PHE A 369 4.21 24.37 1.62
N SER A 370 5.38 23.84 1.27
CA SER A 370 6.56 23.95 2.11
C SER A 370 7.19 25.35 2.00
N PRO A 371 7.99 25.79 3.00
CA PRO A 371 8.65 27.10 2.94
C PRO A 371 9.44 27.30 1.65
N LYS A 372 9.49 28.52 1.11
CA LYS A 372 10.24 28.82 -0.12
C LYS A 372 11.74 28.46 -0.04
N SER A 373 12.31 28.44 1.16
CA SER A 373 13.69 28.02 1.42
C SER A 373 13.89 26.50 1.49
N SER A 374 12.81 25.72 1.46
CA SER A 374 12.88 24.27 1.35
C SER A 374 13.51 23.86 0.02
N ARG A 375 14.27 22.77 0.05
CA ARG A 375 14.87 22.19 -1.14
C ARG A 375 13.76 21.73 -2.11
N CYS A 376 13.79 22.22 -3.33
CA CYS A 376 13.09 21.60 -4.46
C CYS A 376 14.08 20.71 -5.19
N ILE A 377 13.84 19.40 -5.17
CA ILE A 377 14.66 18.39 -5.85
C ILE A 377 13.76 17.44 -6.65
N LEU A 378 14.34 16.71 -7.59
CA LEU A 378 13.59 15.70 -8.34
C LEU A 378 13.17 14.52 -7.46
N GLY A 379 14.03 14.05 -6.56
CA GLY A 379 13.71 12.93 -5.67
C GLY A 379 13.21 11.71 -6.45
N THR A 380 11.95 11.36 -6.27
CA THR A 380 11.29 10.23 -6.94
C THR A 380 10.55 10.60 -8.22
N TYR A 381 10.54 11.87 -8.63
CA TYR A 381 10.13 12.25 -9.98
C TYR A 381 11.03 11.59 -11.02
N VAL A 382 10.48 11.31 -12.20
CA VAL A 382 11.27 10.82 -13.33
C VAL A 382 12.29 11.87 -13.75
N GLN A 383 13.46 11.44 -14.20
CA GLN A 383 14.55 12.34 -14.60
C GLN A 383 14.27 12.98 -15.96
N TYR A 384 13.74 12.18 -16.89
CA TYR A 384 13.28 12.61 -18.20
C TYR A 384 11.95 11.98 -18.52
N ALA A 385 11.18 12.63 -19.38
CA ALA A 385 9.99 12.08 -20.01
C ALA A 385 10.10 12.21 -21.52
N VAL A 386 9.64 11.19 -22.24
CA VAL A 386 9.51 11.22 -23.70
C VAL A 386 8.05 11.53 -24.01
N ASN A 387 7.80 12.70 -24.60
CA ASN A 387 6.48 13.07 -25.13
C ASN A 387 6.18 12.20 -26.35
N ALA A 388 5.57 11.04 -26.12
CA ALA A 388 5.48 10.01 -27.13
C ALA A 388 4.21 10.16 -27.98
N SER A 389 4.37 10.06 -29.30
CA SER A 389 3.30 10.24 -30.29
C SER A 389 3.07 9.00 -31.16
N GLY A 390 3.73 7.87 -30.86
CA GLY A 390 3.51 6.61 -31.55
C GLY A 390 4.53 5.53 -31.17
N ALA A 391 4.39 4.35 -31.81
CA ALA A 391 5.20 3.17 -31.52
C ALA A 391 6.71 3.40 -31.63
N SER A 392 7.17 4.18 -32.61
CA SER A 392 8.60 4.44 -32.80
C SER A 392 9.25 5.15 -31.60
N ASP A 393 8.53 6.08 -30.95
CA ASP A 393 9.04 6.75 -29.76
C ASP A 393 9.18 5.77 -28.58
N TYR A 394 8.23 4.83 -28.46
CA TYR A 394 8.25 3.78 -27.43
C TYR A 394 9.44 2.85 -27.64
N GLN A 395 9.60 2.34 -28.87
CA GLN A 395 10.69 1.45 -29.26
C GLN A 395 12.06 2.08 -29.01
N LYS A 396 12.28 3.32 -29.49
CA LYS A 396 13.52 4.07 -29.26
C LYS A 396 13.79 4.28 -27.77
N THR A 397 12.76 4.57 -26.98
CA THR A 397 12.90 4.76 -25.54
C THR A 397 13.26 3.46 -24.83
N ILE A 398 12.60 2.35 -25.16
CA ILE A 398 12.87 1.02 -24.61
C ILE A 398 14.29 0.58 -24.98
N GLU A 399 14.71 0.77 -26.23
CA GLU A 399 16.06 0.46 -26.68
C GLU A 399 17.09 1.28 -25.89
N PHE A 400 16.87 2.59 -25.76
CA PHE A 400 17.77 3.49 -25.05
C PHE A 400 17.93 3.11 -23.57
N VAL A 401 16.83 2.94 -22.83
CA VAL A 401 16.89 2.61 -21.40
C VAL A 401 17.47 1.21 -21.15
N ARG A 402 17.24 0.25 -22.05
CA ARG A 402 17.88 -1.07 -22.00
C ARG A 402 19.39 -0.96 -22.21
N LYS A 403 19.82 -0.24 -23.26
CA LYS A 403 21.23 -0.05 -23.60
C LYS A 403 22.01 0.61 -22.46
N HIS A 404 21.42 1.57 -21.77
CA HIS A 404 22.06 2.32 -20.70
C HIS A 404 21.68 1.83 -19.29
N ASN A 405 20.95 0.72 -19.18
CA ASN A 405 20.47 0.14 -17.92
C ASN A 405 19.74 1.16 -17.01
N ILE A 406 18.90 2.01 -17.59
CA ILE A 406 18.12 3.03 -16.88
C ILE A 406 16.73 2.47 -16.59
N ARG A 407 16.12 2.89 -15.47
CA ARG A 407 14.75 2.51 -15.13
C ARG A 407 13.77 3.12 -16.15
N LEU A 408 12.90 2.29 -16.71
CA LEU A 408 11.75 2.73 -17.49
C LEU A 408 10.54 2.88 -16.57
N THR A 409 9.78 3.96 -16.75
CA THR A 409 8.45 4.14 -16.16
C THR A 409 7.46 4.47 -17.28
N ILE A 410 6.19 4.11 -17.09
CA ILE A 410 5.12 4.43 -18.04
C ILE A 410 4.20 5.43 -17.34
N ARG A 411 4.01 6.59 -17.96
CA ARG A 411 3.20 7.67 -17.42
C ARG A 411 2.04 7.96 -18.38
N ASN A 412 0.83 7.94 -17.84
CA ASN A 412 -0.33 8.49 -18.52
C ASN A 412 -0.68 9.84 -17.90
N THR A 413 -1.63 9.88 -16.97
CA THR A 413 -2.19 11.10 -16.39
C THR A 413 -1.54 11.54 -15.08
N GLY A 414 -0.84 10.65 -14.38
CA GLY A 414 -0.29 10.90 -13.04
C GLY A 414 -1.25 10.64 -11.88
N HIS A 415 -2.40 10.02 -12.14
CA HIS A 415 -3.45 9.64 -11.17
C HIS A 415 -3.07 8.53 -10.19
N ASP A 416 -2.01 7.77 -10.46
CA ASP A 416 -1.72 6.55 -9.71
C ASP A 416 -1.48 6.81 -8.21
N TYR A 417 -2.35 6.25 -7.36
CA TYR A 417 -2.32 6.38 -5.91
C TYR A 417 -1.19 5.59 -5.23
N TYR A 418 -0.39 4.84 -5.98
CA TYR A 418 0.68 3.98 -5.46
C TYR A 418 2.07 4.35 -6.02
N GLY A 419 2.19 5.51 -6.68
CA GLY A 419 3.45 6.00 -7.25
C GLY A 419 4.00 5.19 -8.44
N LYS A 420 3.21 4.31 -9.04
CA LYS A 420 3.64 3.42 -10.15
C LYS A 420 4.00 4.19 -11.43
N ALA A 421 3.46 5.40 -11.59
CA ALA A 421 3.72 6.27 -12.74
C ALA A 421 4.91 7.23 -12.54
N THR A 422 5.73 7.03 -11.50
CA THR A 422 6.98 7.77 -11.27
C THR A 422 8.15 6.84 -10.90
N GLY A 423 9.35 7.38 -10.73
CA GLY A 423 10.50 6.62 -10.25
C GLY A 423 11.80 7.43 -10.30
N ALA A 424 12.56 7.40 -9.21
CA ALA A 424 13.85 8.08 -9.12
C ALA A 424 14.80 7.66 -10.26
N GLY A 425 15.40 8.64 -10.92
CA GLY A 425 16.34 8.42 -12.03
C GLY A 425 15.74 7.77 -13.28
N ALA A 426 14.43 7.60 -13.35
CA ALA A 426 13.78 6.91 -14.46
C ALA A 426 13.62 7.80 -15.71
N VAL A 427 13.46 7.16 -16.86
CA VAL A 427 12.91 7.79 -18.07
C VAL A 427 11.46 7.34 -18.21
N ALA A 428 10.53 8.28 -18.31
CA ALA A 428 9.12 7.98 -18.56
C ALA A 428 8.80 7.94 -20.06
N ILE A 429 8.03 6.95 -20.49
CA ILE A 429 7.22 7.09 -21.70
C ILE A 429 5.94 7.80 -21.28
N TRP A 430 5.75 9.03 -21.75
CA TRP A 430 4.57 9.83 -21.45
C TRP A 430 3.54 9.68 -22.56
N THR A 431 2.51 8.90 -22.27
CA THR A 431 1.52 8.38 -23.25
C THR A 431 0.38 9.35 -23.54
N GLN A 432 0.25 10.42 -22.75
CA GLN A 432 -0.90 11.32 -22.75
C GLN A 432 -1.21 11.98 -24.09
N HIS A 433 -0.24 12.11 -24.98
CA HIS A 433 -0.43 12.73 -26.30
C HIS A 433 -0.99 11.78 -27.37
N LEU A 434 -1.16 10.48 -27.06
CA LEU A 434 -1.88 9.54 -27.91
C LEU A 434 -3.39 9.71 -27.76
N LYS A 435 -3.94 10.70 -28.47
CA LYS A 435 -5.34 11.16 -28.35
C LYS A 435 -6.28 10.68 -29.47
N SER A 436 -5.88 9.67 -30.26
CA SER A 436 -6.74 9.14 -31.33
C SER A 436 -8.01 8.51 -30.74
N ILE A 437 -9.17 8.80 -31.33
CA ILE A 437 -10.45 8.19 -30.99
C ILE A 437 -11.16 7.80 -32.29
N GLU A 438 -11.62 6.56 -32.38
CA GLU A 438 -12.32 6.03 -33.55
C GLU A 438 -13.51 5.16 -33.11
N ILE A 439 -14.69 5.38 -33.71
CA ILE A 439 -15.88 4.56 -33.50
C ILE A 439 -15.97 3.51 -34.61
N LEU A 440 -16.08 2.25 -34.22
CA LEU A 440 -15.99 1.10 -35.11
C LEU A 440 -17.31 0.33 -35.14
N ASN A 441 -17.61 -0.26 -36.30
CA ASN A 441 -18.49 -1.42 -36.38
C ASN A 441 -17.61 -2.67 -36.26
N TYR A 442 -17.52 -3.21 -35.05
CA TYR A 442 -16.60 -4.31 -34.74
C TYR A 442 -17.26 -5.66 -34.95
N LYS A 443 -16.51 -6.60 -35.54
CA LYS A 443 -16.96 -7.98 -35.77
C LYS A 443 -15.81 -8.95 -35.56
N SER A 444 -15.96 -9.84 -34.58
CA SER A 444 -15.11 -10.99 -34.32
C SER A 444 -15.96 -12.21 -33.95
N ASN A 445 -15.31 -13.34 -33.63
CA ASN A 445 -16.00 -14.55 -33.16
C ASN A 445 -16.61 -14.41 -31.75
N TYR A 446 -16.19 -13.42 -30.96
CA TYR A 446 -16.60 -13.23 -29.57
C TYR A 446 -17.39 -11.93 -29.33
N TYR A 447 -17.43 -11.02 -30.30
CA TYR A 447 -18.21 -9.79 -30.20
C TYR A 447 -18.62 -9.26 -31.57
N THR A 448 -19.87 -8.82 -31.70
CA THR A 448 -20.35 -8.07 -32.87
C THR A 448 -21.18 -6.90 -32.36
N GLY A 449 -20.79 -5.68 -32.71
CA GLY A 449 -21.42 -4.48 -32.16
C GLY A 449 -20.61 -3.22 -32.41
N LYS A 450 -20.98 -2.13 -31.74
CA LYS A 450 -20.20 -0.90 -31.75
C LYS A 450 -18.99 -1.03 -30.82
N ALA A 451 -17.88 -0.47 -31.22
CA ALA A 451 -16.69 -0.37 -30.39
C ALA A 451 -16.06 1.01 -30.52
N ILE A 452 -15.23 1.36 -29.55
CA ILE A 452 -14.38 2.53 -29.58
C ILE A 452 -12.93 2.08 -29.52
N LYS A 453 -12.10 2.56 -30.45
CA LYS A 453 -10.65 2.45 -30.38
C LYS A 453 -10.09 3.77 -29.88
N VAL A 454 -9.37 3.74 -28.76
CA VAL A 454 -8.79 4.91 -28.12
C VAL A 454 -7.27 4.77 -28.00
N GLY A 455 -6.54 5.86 -28.25
CA GLY A 455 -5.12 5.94 -27.93
C GLY A 455 -4.89 5.92 -26.42
N ALA A 456 -3.71 5.46 -26.00
CA ALA A 456 -3.38 5.27 -24.58
C ALA A 456 -3.52 6.54 -23.73
N GLY A 457 -3.41 7.73 -24.35
CA GLY A 457 -3.51 9.01 -23.68
C GLY A 457 -4.93 9.56 -23.53
N VAL A 458 -5.94 8.94 -24.15
CA VAL A 458 -7.34 9.40 -24.09
C VAL A 458 -7.89 9.26 -22.67
N SER A 459 -8.46 10.33 -22.12
CA SER A 459 -9.12 10.32 -20.82
C SER A 459 -10.58 9.88 -20.92
N VAL A 460 -11.17 9.53 -19.77
CA VAL A 460 -12.56 9.09 -19.68
C VAL A 460 -13.52 10.12 -20.28
N ILE A 461 -13.39 11.41 -19.93
CA ILE A 461 -14.30 12.44 -20.44
C ILE A 461 -14.18 12.65 -21.95
N GLU A 462 -12.96 12.54 -22.51
CA GLU A 462 -12.74 12.65 -23.95
C GLU A 462 -13.42 11.50 -24.70
N ALA A 463 -13.30 10.26 -24.19
CA ALA A 463 -13.92 9.09 -24.78
C ALA A 463 -15.45 9.08 -24.63
N LEU A 464 -15.98 9.46 -23.46
CA LEU A 464 -17.41 9.58 -23.22
C LEU A 464 -18.05 10.64 -24.13
N THR A 465 -17.42 11.81 -24.27
CA THR A 465 -17.91 12.88 -25.17
C THR A 465 -17.94 12.41 -26.62
N ALA A 466 -16.91 11.71 -27.08
CA ALA A 466 -16.85 11.18 -28.44
C ALA A 466 -17.89 10.07 -28.69
N ALA A 467 -18.14 9.20 -27.70
CA ALA A 467 -19.16 8.16 -27.78
C ALA A 467 -20.58 8.75 -27.80
N ASN A 468 -20.88 9.68 -26.89
CA ASN A 468 -22.19 10.31 -26.75
C ASN A 468 -22.58 11.09 -28.03
N ALA A 469 -21.62 11.74 -28.69
CA ALA A 469 -21.83 12.38 -29.99
C ALA A 469 -22.28 11.41 -31.11
N GLN A 470 -22.16 10.10 -30.90
CA GLN A 470 -22.63 9.04 -31.80
C GLN A 470 -23.84 8.27 -31.22
N GLY A 471 -24.46 8.76 -30.14
CA GLY A 471 -25.54 8.06 -29.44
C GLY A 471 -25.07 6.80 -28.73
N LEU A 472 -23.81 6.77 -28.29
CA LEU A 472 -23.19 5.64 -27.61
C LEU A 472 -22.67 6.04 -26.22
N VAL A 473 -22.50 5.04 -25.37
CA VAL A 473 -21.89 5.14 -24.05
C VAL A 473 -20.79 4.08 -23.91
N ILE A 474 -19.79 4.37 -23.08
CA ILE A 474 -18.67 3.46 -22.78
C ILE A 474 -18.49 3.34 -21.27
N VAL A 475 -17.98 2.20 -20.82
CA VAL A 475 -17.62 2.03 -19.40
C VAL A 475 -16.34 2.82 -19.12
N GLY A 476 -16.44 3.80 -18.24
CA GLY A 476 -15.34 4.65 -17.79
C GLY A 476 -15.40 4.92 -16.28
N GLY A 477 -14.33 5.50 -15.74
CA GLY A 477 -14.22 5.84 -14.32
C GLY A 477 -15.09 7.03 -13.92
N ASN A 478 -15.26 7.24 -12.62
CA ASN A 478 -16.04 8.38 -12.11
C ASN A 478 -15.35 9.73 -12.35
N ASP A 479 -14.02 9.76 -12.41
CA ASP A 479 -13.24 10.96 -12.67
C ASP A 479 -12.90 11.09 -14.17
N GLY A 480 -13.42 12.14 -14.81
CA GLY A 480 -13.24 12.37 -16.25
C GLY A 480 -11.78 12.52 -16.71
N THR A 481 -10.87 12.89 -15.80
CA THR A 481 -9.44 13.08 -16.09
C THR A 481 -8.63 11.79 -16.06
N VAL A 482 -9.19 10.67 -15.61
CA VAL A 482 -8.51 9.36 -15.58
C VAL A 482 -8.24 8.88 -17.02
N GLY A 483 -7.07 8.30 -17.26
CA GLY A 483 -6.69 7.76 -18.57
C GLY A 483 -7.38 6.42 -18.84
N LEU A 484 -8.29 6.38 -19.82
CA LEU A 484 -9.17 5.25 -20.07
C LEU A 484 -8.38 3.97 -20.39
N ALA A 485 -7.48 4.02 -21.38
CA ALA A 485 -6.62 2.89 -21.78
C ALA A 485 -5.35 2.74 -20.92
N GLY A 486 -5.26 3.47 -19.80
CA GLY A 486 -4.14 3.41 -18.87
C GLY A 486 -4.30 2.35 -17.79
N GLY A 487 -3.72 2.63 -16.62
CA GLY A 487 -3.81 1.77 -15.44
C GLY A 487 -5.25 1.51 -14.96
N TYR A 488 -6.22 2.35 -15.33
CA TYR A 488 -7.63 2.20 -15.00
C TYR A 488 -8.21 0.90 -15.57
N THR A 489 -8.33 0.79 -16.91
CA THR A 489 -8.87 -0.42 -17.53
C THR A 489 -7.94 -1.61 -17.33
N GLN A 490 -6.61 -1.38 -17.35
CA GLN A 490 -5.65 -2.46 -17.13
C GLN A 490 -5.72 -3.08 -15.72
N GLY A 491 -6.20 -2.33 -14.73
CA GLY A 491 -6.37 -2.78 -13.34
C GLY A 491 -7.79 -3.20 -12.96
N GLY A 492 -8.71 -3.34 -13.93
CA GLY A 492 -10.12 -3.66 -13.70
C GLY A 492 -11.02 -2.51 -14.12
N GLY A 493 -11.00 -1.42 -13.35
CA GLY A 493 -11.73 -0.19 -13.66
C GLY A 493 -13.23 -0.26 -13.35
N HIS A 494 -13.63 0.33 -12.23
CA HIS A 494 -15.03 0.49 -11.84
C HIS A 494 -15.59 1.87 -12.26
N GLY A 495 -16.90 2.03 -12.24
CA GLY A 495 -17.56 3.31 -12.54
C GLY A 495 -19.08 3.19 -12.49
N GLN A 496 -19.79 4.27 -12.83
CA GLN A 496 -21.25 4.35 -12.75
C GLN A 496 -22.01 3.35 -13.65
N LEU A 497 -21.34 2.67 -14.57
CA LEU A 497 -21.93 1.71 -15.50
C LEU A 497 -21.61 0.25 -15.17
N VAL A 498 -20.86 0.00 -14.08
CA VAL A 498 -20.30 -1.34 -13.79
C VAL A 498 -21.38 -2.39 -13.55
N SER A 499 -22.47 -2.06 -12.85
CA SER A 499 -23.55 -3.02 -12.56
C SER A 499 -24.31 -3.46 -13.82
N ARG A 500 -24.36 -2.62 -14.86
CA ARG A 500 -25.06 -2.94 -16.11
C ARG A 500 -24.17 -3.62 -17.14
N TYR A 501 -22.93 -3.18 -17.28
CA TYR A 501 -22.06 -3.63 -18.37
C TYR A 501 -20.84 -4.43 -17.92
N GLY A 502 -20.49 -4.46 -16.63
CA GLY A 502 -19.28 -5.05 -16.09
C GLY A 502 -18.14 -4.03 -15.93
N LEU A 503 -16.97 -4.49 -15.50
CA LEU A 503 -15.78 -3.65 -15.33
C LEU A 503 -15.27 -3.13 -16.69
N ALA A 504 -14.44 -2.09 -16.68
CA ALA A 504 -13.80 -1.59 -17.88
C ALA A 504 -12.94 -2.67 -18.56
N ALA A 505 -12.26 -3.52 -17.76
CA ALA A 505 -11.49 -4.67 -18.24
C ALA A 505 -12.36 -5.67 -19.01
N ASP A 506 -13.61 -5.90 -18.58
CA ASP A 506 -14.55 -6.81 -19.26
C ASP A 506 -15.00 -6.27 -20.63
N GLN A 507 -14.85 -4.96 -20.85
CA GLN A 507 -15.23 -4.32 -22.11
C GLN A 507 -14.15 -4.46 -23.18
N VAL A 508 -12.92 -4.86 -22.84
CA VAL A 508 -11.82 -4.81 -23.79
C VAL A 508 -11.95 -5.89 -24.85
N LEU A 509 -11.81 -5.48 -26.11
CA LEU A 509 -11.77 -6.35 -27.27
C LEU A 509 -10.33 -6.60 -27.74
N GLU A 510 -9.49 -5.56 -27.72
CA GLU A 510 -8.10 -5.62 -28.17
C GLU A 510 -7.20 -4.61 -27.44
N TRP A 511 -5.93 -4.97 -27.28
CA TRP A 511 -4.85 -4.08 -26.88
C TRP A 511 -3.80 -4.02 -27.99
N GLU A 512 -3.35 -2.82 -28.34
CA GLU A 512 -2.15 -2.63 -29.16
C GLU A 512 -0.99 -2.24 -28.24
N VAL A 513 0.10 -3.00 -28.26
CA VAL A 513 1.12 -2.97 -27.21
C VAL A 513 2.52 -3.00 -27.80
N VAL A 514 3.45 -2.22 -27.23
CA VAL A 514 4.89 -2.39 -27.46
C VAL A 514 5.48 -3.24 -26.33
N THR A 515 6.03 -4.39 -26.68
CA THR A 515 6.65 -5.31 -25.70
C THR A 515 8.00 -4.77 -25.22
N ALA A 516 8.56 -5.38 -24.17
CA ALA A 516 9.91 -5.04 -23.69
C ALA A 516 11.02 -5.27 -24.74
N ASN A 517 10.75 -6.07 -25.78
CA ASN A 517 11.64 -6.28 -26.93
C ASN A 517 11.50 -5.21 -28.01
N GLY A 518 10.51 -4.34 -27.91
CA GLY A 518 10.18 -3.33 -28.92
C GLY A 518 9.23 -3.85 -30.00
N ASP A 519 8.69 -5.06 -29.88
CA ASP A 519 7.73 -5.58 -30.85
C ASP A 519 6.37 -4.91 -30.66
N VAL A 520 5.73 -4.49 -31.76
CA VAL A 520 4.34 -4.02 -31.73
C VAL A 520 3.43 -5.22 -31.96
N VAL A 521 2.59 -5.54 -30.98
CA VAL A 521 1.69 -6.70 -31.03
C VAL A 521 0.25 -6.27 -30.74
N VAL A 522 -0.69 -7.04 -31.27
CA VAL A 522 -2.11 -6.95 -30.89
C VAL A 522 -2.42 -8.11 -29.96
N ALA A 523 -2.99 -7.81 -28.79
CA ALA A 523 -3.46 -8.80 -27.85
C ALA A 523 -4.99 -8.80 -27.80
N SER A 524 -5.60 -9.97 -28.04
CA SER A 524 -7.03 -10.20 -28.08
C SER A 524 -7.36 -11.60 -27.52
N PRO A 525 -8.64 -11.97 -27.34
CA PRO A 525 -9.02 -13.34 -26.98
C PRO A 525 -8.57 -14.44 -27.94
N VAL A 526 -8.06 -14.10 -29.14
CA VAL A 526 -7.60 -15.09 -30.14
C VAL A 526 -6.14 -14.93 -30.56
N GLU A 527 -5.48 -13.83 -30.21
CA GLU A 527 -4.09 -13.51 -30.56
C GLU A 527 -3.35 -12.96 -29.33
N ASN A 528 -2.17 -13.48 -28.98
CA ASN A 528 -1.45 -13.12 -27.74
C ASN A 528 -2.37 -13.14 -26.49
N GLN A 529 -3.11 -14.24 -26.34
CA GLN A 529 -4.24 -14.37 -25.40
C GLN A 529 -3.84 -14.23 -23.93
N ASP A 530 -2.65 -14.69 -23.59
CA ASP A 530 -2.03 -14.56 -22.28
C ASP A 530 -1.73 -13.09 -21.94
N LEU A 531 -1.20 -12.33 -22.90
CA LEU A 531 -0.99 -10.89 -22.78
C LEU A 531 -2.33 -10.13 -22.69
N TYR A 532 -3.33 -10.52 -23.48
CA TYR A 532 -4.68 -9.94 -23.42
C TYR A 532 -5.29 -10.14 -22.02
N TRP A 533 -5.21 -11.37 -21.50
CA TRP A 533 -5.71 -11.70 -20.17
C TRP A 533 -4.99 -10.89 -19.08
N ALA A 534 -3.66 -10.81 -19.15
CA ALA A 534 -2.86 -10.06 -18.18
C ALA A 534 -3.13 -8.55 -18.21
N LEU A 535 -3.32 -7.98 -19.40
CA LEU A 535 -3.65 -6.55 -19.56
C LEU A 535 -5.10 -6.23 -19.22
N SER A 536 -6.00 -7.21 -19.15
CA SER A 536 -7.42 -7.01 -18.85
C SER A 536 -7.72 -7.32 -17.38
N GLY A 537 -7.02 -6.63 -16.47
CA GLY A 537 -7.24 -6.72 -15.01
C GLY A 537 -5.96 -6.94 -14.18
N GLY A 538 -4.85 -7.38 -14.78
CA GLY A 538 -3.60 -7.68 -14.07
C GLY A 538 -2.76 -6.46 -13.66
N GLY A 539 -3.22 -5.25 -13.97
CA GLY A 539 -2.61 -3.98 -13.60
C GLY A 539 -1.66 -3.42 -14.66
N GLY A 540 -1.76 -2.10 -14.89
CA GLY A 540 -0.93 -1.43 -15.88
C GLY A 540 0.52 -1.23 -15.46
N GLY A 541 1.39 -1.11 -16.47
CA GLY A 541 2.81 -0.73 -16.31
C GLY A 541 3.82 -1.87 -16.26
N THR A 542 3.39 -3.12 -16.47
CA THR A 542 4.23 -4.32 -16.24
C THR A 542 4.36 -5.25 -17.46
N TYR A 543 3.27 -5.56 -18.17
CA TYR A 543 3.27 -6.57 -19.25
C TYR A 543 3.68 -6.02 -20.62
N GLY A 544 3.60 -4.71 -20.80
CA GLY A 544 3.96 -4.00 -22.04
C GLY A 544 3.51 -2.55 -21.99
N VAL A 545 3.90 -1.75 -22.99
CA VAL A 545 3.50 -0.34 -23.11
C VAL A 545 2.35 -0.22 -24.10
N VAL A 546 1.15 0.04 -23.59
CA VAL A 546 -0.07 0.17 -24.41
C VAL A 546 0.02 1.41 -25.30
N LEU A 547 -0.26 1.23 -26.60
CA LEU A 547 -0.46 2.28 -27.60
C LEU A 547 -1.93 2.65 -27.75
N SER A 548 -2.80 1.64 -27.81
CA SER A 548 -4.23 1.82 -27.97
C SER A 548 -5.02 0.65 -27.37
N MET A 549 -6.31 0.89 -27.14
CA MET A 549 -7.28 -0.07 -26.64
C MET A 549 -8.53 0.00 -27.49
N THR A 550 -9.05 -1.16 -27.91
CA THR A 550 -10.39 -1.26 -28.48
C THR A 550 -11.34 -1.81 -27.42
N SER A 551 -12.41 -1.09 -27.11
CA SER A 551 -13.40 -1.43 -26.09
C SER A 551 -14.81 -1.41 -26.66
N ARG A 552 -15.72 -2.20 -26.08
CA ARG A 552 -17.14 -2.20 -26.43
C ARG A 552 -17.75 -0.81 -26.21
N ALA A 553 -18.64 -0.40 -27.11
CA ALA A 553 -19.48 0.78 -26.97
C ALA A 553 -20.94 0.34 -27.05
N HIS A 554 -21.75 0.84 -26.14
CA HIS A 554 -23.16 0.46 -25.99
C HIS A 554 -24.07 1.59 -26.46
N PRO A 555 -25.31 1.33 -26.87
CA PRO A 555 -26.29 2.40 -27.09
C PRO A 555 -26.43 3.26 -25.84
N ASP A 556 -26.45 4.59 -26.01
CA ASP A 556 -26.76 5.51 -24.92
C ASP A 556 -28.27 5.52 -24.65
N GLU A 557 -28.64 5.80 -23.41
CA GLU A 557 -30.02 5.79 -22.93
C GLU A 557 -30.21 6.90 -21.87
N GLN A 558 -31.48 7.24 -21.60
CA GLN A 558 -31.84 8.07 -20.46
C GLN A 558 -31.24 7.49 -19.18
N THR A 559 -30.73 8.35 -18.29
CA THR A 559 -30.10 7.93 -17.04
C THR A 559 -30.80 8.57 -15.86
N ALA A 560 -31.23 7.74 -14.90
CA ALA A 560 -31.69 8.23 -13.61
C ALA A 560 -30.49 8.46 -12.69
N ALA A 561 -30.51 9.55 -11.92
CA ALA A 561 -29.53 9.79 -10.86
C ALA A 561 -30.18 10.36 -9.59
N ALA A 562 -29.60 10.02 -8.45
CA ALA A 562 -30.04 10.46 -7.13
C ALA A 562 -28.85 10.88 -6.26
N ASN A 563 -29.05 11.92 -5.45
CA ASN A 563 -28.09 12.39 -4.45
C ASN A 563 -28.76 12.43 -3.07
N LEU A 564 -28.05 12.03 -2.03
CA LEU A 564 -28.51 12.10 -0.64
C LEU A 564 -27.39 12.61 0.25
N THR A 565 -27.64 13.65 1.04
CA THR A 565 -26.69 14.13 2.05
C THR A 565 -27.38 14.37 3.38
N PHE A 566 -26.75 13.95 4.48
CA PHE A 566 -27.20 14.26 5.84
C PHE A 566 -26.02 14.26 6.82
N THR A 567 -26.23 14.83 8.00
CA THR A 567 -25.23 14.86 9.08
C THR A 567 -25.82 14.33 10.37
N ASN A 568 -24.97 14.12 11.38
CA ASN A 568 -25.40 13.75 12.72
C ASN A 568 -25.83 14.96 13.59
N ALA A 569 -26.00 16.15 12.99
CA ALA A 569 -26.35 17.36 13.73
C ALA A 569 -27.74 17.23 14.37
N GLY A 570 -27.79 17.27 15.70
CA GLY A 570 -29.04 17.21 16.46
C GLY A 570 -29.61 15.80 16.67
N ILE A 571 -28.86 14.75 16.35
CA ILE A 571 -29.26 13.34 16.56
C ILE A 571 -28.17 12.55 17.29
N SER A 572 -28.51 11.37 17.81
CA SER A 572 -27.53 10.46 18.41
C SER A 572 -26.68 9.77 17.33
N GLN A 573 -25.49 9.27 17.73
CA GLN A 573 -24.62 8.51 16.85
C GLN A 573 -25.28 7.19 16.39
N ASP A 574 -26.04 6.55 17.27
CA ASP A 574 -26.81 5.34 16.93
C ASP A 574 -27.87 5.64 15.86
N ALA A 575 -28.62 6.73 16.00
CA ALA A 575 -29.63 7.12 15.01
C ALA A 575 -29.01 7.48 13.65
N PHE A 576 -27.81 8.05 13.64
CA PHE A 576 -27.05 8.32 12.42
C PHE A 576 -26.65 7.01 11.71
N PHE A 577 -26.08 6.05 12.45
CA PHE A 577 -25.65 4.77 11.87
C PHE A 577 -26.82 3.85 11.51
N GLU A 578 -27.97 3.92 12.20
CA GLU A 578 -29.18 3.16 11.83
C GLU A 578 -29.69 3.54 10.43
N VAL A 579 -29.64 4.84 10.09
CA VAL A 579 -29.98 5.31 8.73
C VAL A 579 -29.01 4.72 7.70
N ILE A 580 -27.71 4.72 8.01
CA ILE A 580 -26.67 4.21 7.13
C ILE A 580 -26.82 2.70 6.94
N GLU A 581 -27.10 1.95 8.01
CA GLU A 581 -27.37 0.52 7.94
C GLU A 581 -28.57 0.25 7.02
N THR A 582 -29.64 1.04 7.16
CA THR A 582 -30.82 0.97 6.30
C THR A 582 -30.44 1.24 4.83
N PHE A 583 -29.61 2.24 4.56
CA PHE A 583 -29.09 2.52 3.22
C PHE A 583 -28.25 1.37 2.66
N ILE A 584 -27.30 0.82 3.43
CA ILE A 584 -26.48 -0.32 3.00
C ILE A 584 -27.37 -1.52 2.65
N GLY A 585 -28.46 -1.72 3.42
CA GLY A 585 -29.47 -2.74 3.14
C GLY A 585 -30.19 -2.60 1.79
N THR A 586 -30.23 -1.41 1.19
CA THR A 586 -30.85 -1.20 -0.14
C THR A 586 -29.89 -1.47 -1.30
N LEU A 587 -28.57 -1.48 -1.04
CA LEU A 587 -27.54 -1.61 -2.08
C LEU A 587 -27.66 -2.89 -2.94
N PRO A 588 -27.98 -4.09 -2.40
CA PRO A 588 -28.17 -5.27 -3.25
C PRO A 588 -29.27 -5.07 -4.29
N THR A 589 -30.41 -4.49 -3.89
CA THR A 589 -31.54 -4.22 -4.79
C THR A 589 -31.16 -3.18 -5.85
N LEU A 590 -30.36 -2.17 -5.44
CA LEU A 590 -29.84 -1.14 -6.33
C LEU A 590 -28.92 -1.74 -7.42
N VAL A 591 -27.99 -2.60 -7.02
CA VAL A 591 -27.05 -3.25 -7.95
C VAL A 591 -27.77 -4.25 -8.86
N ASP A 592 -28.71 -5.04 -8.33
CA ASP A 592 -29.53 -5.99 -9.12
C ASP A 592 -30.40 -5.28 -10.17
N ALA A 593 -30.80 -4.02 -9.92
CA ALA A 593 -31.48 -3.18 -10.89
C ALA A 593 -30.54 -2.62 -11.99
N GLY A 594 -29.23 -2.90 -11.92
CA GLY A 594 -28.23 -2.37 -12.85
C GLY A 594 -27.76 -0.95 -12.52
N ALA A 595 -28.11 -0.41 -11.35
CA ALA A 595 -27.63 0.88 -10.87
C ALA A 595 -26.34 0.73 -10.03
N VAL A 596 -25.66 1.85 -9.81
CA VAL A 596 -24.48 1.97 -8.96
C VAL A 596 -24.71 3.08 -7.95
N SER A 597 -24.10 2.98 -6.77
CA SER A 597 -24.08 4.06 -5.80
C SER A 597 -22.65 4.43 -5.42
N VAL A 598 -22.28 5.70 -5.59
CA VAL A 598 -21.04 6.30 -5.10
C VAL A 598 -21.36 7.08 -3.84
N TRP A 599 -20.71 6.75 -2.73
CA TRP A 599 -20.98 7.38 -1.45
C TRP A 599 -19.73 7.49 -0.58
N LEU A 600 -19.75 8.50 0.29
CA LEU A 600 -18.75 8.81 1.29
C LEU A 600 -19.43 8.90 2.65
N MET A 601 -18.78 8.37 3.67
CA MET A 601 -19.22 8.45 5.05
C MET A 601 -18.05 8.86 5.96
N THR A 602 -18.33 9.76 6.89
CA THR A 602 -17.48 10.05 8.05
C THR A 602 -18.22 9.70 9.33
N ASN A 603 -17.62 9.95 10.50
CA ASN A 603 -18.30 9.81 11.78
C ASN A 603 -19.46 10.81 11.98
N SER A 604 -19.61 11.81 11.11
CA SER A 604 -20.55 12.93 11.28
C SER A 604 -21.36 13.28 10.04
N SER A 605 -21.02 12.75 8.87
CA SER A 605 -21.67 13.09 7.61
C SER A 605 -21.75 11.89 6.67
N PHE A 606 -22.81 11.87 5.88
CA PHE A 606 -23.00 10.92 4.80
C PHE A 606 -23.36 11.68 3.53
N ALA A 607 -22.74 11.29 2.41
CA ALA A 607 -23.04 11.81 1.10
C ALA A 607 -23.05 10.68 0.07
N MET A 608 -24.16 10.52 -0.64
CA MET A 608 -24.28 9.70 -1.84
C MET A 608 -24.33 10.63 -3.04
N THR A 609 -23.32 10.58 -3.90
CA THR A 609 -23.14 11.48 -5.04
C THR A 609 -22.39 10.78 -6.20
N PRO A 610 -23.09 10.25 -7.22
CA PRO A 610 -24.51 9.91 -7.25
C PRO A 610 -24.76 8.42 -7.01
N ALA A 611 -26.01 8.06 -6.75
CA ALA A 611 -26.55 6.80 -7.26
C ALA A 611 -27.06 7.02 -8.68
N SER A 612 -26.71 6.16 -9.63
CA SER A 612 -27.11 6.31 -11.03
C SER A 612 -27.40 4.97 -11.70
N GLY A 613 -28.33 4.99 -12.65
CA GLY A 613 -28.71 3.83 -13.45
C GLY A 613 -29.15 4.25 -14.83
N ILE A 614 -28.33 3.95 -15.84
CA ILE A 614 -28.70 4.12 -17.24
C ILE A 614 -29.85 3.17 -17.59
N GLY A 615 -30.82 3.63 -18.38
CA GLY A 615 -32.04 2.93 -18.76
C GLY A 615 -33.05 2.72 -17.62
N LEU A 616 -32.81 3.34 -16.46
CA LEU A 616 -33.78 3.37 -15.36
C LEU A 616 -34.50 4.71 -15.32
N ASP A 617 -35.73 4.69 -14.81
CA ASP A 617 -36.47 5.89 -14.42
C ASP A 617 -36.13 6.29 -12.98
N SER A 618 -36.14 7.60 -12.72
CA SER A 618 -35.97 8.19 -11.38
C SER A 618 -36.90 7.59 -10.32
N SER A 619 -38.09 7.13 -10.73
CA SER A 619 -39.04 6.42 -9.87
C SER A 619 -38.46 5.12 -9.28
N VAL A 620 -37.67 4.37 -10.03
CA VAL A 620 -37.02 3.13 -9.57
C VAL A 620 -36.02 3.45 -8.47
N LEU A 621 -35.16 4.45 -8.67
CA LEU A 621 -34.20 4.88 -7.64
C LEU A 621 -34.92 5.41 -6.39
N ASN A 622 -35.99 6.19 -6.56
CA ASN A 622 -36.78 6.70 -5.45
C ASN A 622 -37.44 5.56 -4.65
N ASP A 623 -37.91 4.51 -5.31
CA ASP A 623 -38.51 3.35 -4.67
C ASP A 623 -37.49 2.53 -3.87
N ILE A 624 -36.29 2.33 -4.43
CA ILE A 624 -35.18 1.65 -3.75
C ILE A 624 -34.69 2.47 -2.55
N MET A 625 -34.63 3.80 -2.66
CA MET A 625 -34.17 4.68 -1.58
C MET A 625 -35.24 4.95 -0.52
N ARG A 626 -36.50 4.61 -0.78
CA ARG A 626 -37.64 4.87 0.12
C ARG A 626 -37.41 4.40 1.56
N PRO A 627 -36.86 3.20 1.84
CA PRO A 627 -36.59 2.77 3.22
C PRO A 627 -35.64 3.72 3.95
N THR A 628 -34.56 4.16 3.29
CA THR A 628 -33.61 5.11 3.85
C THR A 628 -34.26 6.48 4.13
N ILE A 629 -35.07 6.98 3.18
CA ILE A 629 -35.77 8.26 3.35
C ILE A 629 -36.81 8.20 4.48
N MET A 630 -37.48 7.06 4.65
CA MET A 630 -38.41 6.85 5.77
C MET A 630 -37.65 6.82 7.10
N LYS A 631 -36.52 6.10 7.16
CA LYS A 631 -35.69 6.03 8.37
C LYS A 631 -35.14 7.40 8.78
N LEU A 632 -34.73 8.23 7.81
CA LEU A 632 -34.34 9.63 8.05
C LEU A 632 -35.47 10.44 8.71
N LYS A 633 -36.72 10.27 8.24
CA LYS A 633 -37.88 10.96 8.80
C LYS A 633 -38.25 10.45 10.20
N GLU A 634 -38.21 9.14 10.41
CA GLU A 634 -38.43 8.49 11.72
C GLU A 634 -37.45 9.03 12.77
N ASN A 635 -36.18 9.15 12.40
CA ASN A 635 -35.12 9.62 13.28
C ASN A 635 -34.98 11.16 13.31
N HIS A 636 -35.92 11.90 12.70
CA HIS A 636 -35.93 13.36 12.64
C HIS A 636 -34.62 13.98 12.12
N VAL A 637 -33.96 13.30 11.18
CA VAL A 637 -32.69 13.73 10.59
C VAL A 637 -32.96 14.77 9.51
N ASN A 638 -32.22 15.89 9.53
CA ASN A 638 -32.23 16.83 8.41
C ASN A 638 -31.40 16.28 7.26
N TYR A 639 -31.97 16.24 6.06
CA TYR A 639 -31.32 15.71 4.87
C TYR A 639 -31.67 16.51 3.61
N THR A 640 -30.80 16.43 2.61
CA THR A 640 -31.06 16.88 1.25
C THR A 640 -31.14 15.66 0.36
N TYR A 641 -32.23 15.51 -0.39
CA TYR A 641 -32.42 14.42 -1.34
C TYR A 641 -32.87 14.96 -2.69
N PHE A 642 -32.19 14.55 -3.76
CA PHE A 642 -32.54 14.82 -5.14
C PHE A 642 -32.62 13.49 -5.88
N VAL A 643 -33.57 13.37 -6.81
CA VAL A 643 -33.68 12.26 -7.75
C VAL A 643 -34.29 12.79 -9.04
N GLY A 644 -33.73 12.42 -10.18
CA GLY A 644 -34.16 12.94 -11.48
C GLY A 644 -33.65 12.13 -12.65
N ASP A 645 -34.20 12.45 -13.82
CA ASP A 645 -33.92 11.81 -15.10
C ASP A 645 -33.12 12.74 -16.01
N PHE A 646 -32.11 12.20 -16.67
CA PHE A 646 -31.20 12.91 -17.56
C PHE A 646 -31.29 12.29 -18.97
N PRO A 647 -31.30 13.09 -20.05
CA PRO A 647 -31.51 12.58 -21.41
C PRO A 647 -30.48 11.55 -21.87
N THR A 648 -29.24 11.68 -21.41
CA THR A 648 -28.12 10.78 -21.72
C THR A 648 -27.31 10.45 -20.47
N PHE A 649 -26.45 9.43 -20.54
CA PHE A 649 -25.49 9.18 -19.47
C PHE A 649 -24.54 10.36 -19.25
N LEU A 650 -24.09 11.01 -20.32
CA LEU A 650 -23.15 12.14 -20.21
C LEU A 650 -23.78 13.37 -19.55
N ASP A 651 -25.10 13.57 -19.66
CA ASP A 651 -25.80 14.64 -18.94
C ASP A 651 -25.89 14.39 -17.43
N ALA A 652 -25.88 13.12 -17.02
CA ALA A 652 -25.90 12.71 -15.62
C ALA A 652 -24.50 12.64 -14.98
N PHE A 653 -23.46 12.39 -15.79
CA PHE A 653 -22.05 12.26 -15.40
C PHE A 653 -21.42 13.63 -15.13
#